data_AF-A0AAU5W4E3-F1
#
_entry.id   AF-A0AAU5W4E3-F1
#
_cell.length_a   1.000
_cell.length_b   1.000
_cell.length_c   1.000
_cell.angle_alpha   90.00
_cell.angle_beta   90.00
_cell.angle_gamma   90.00
#
_symmetry.space_group_name_H-M   'P 1'
#
loop_
_entity.id
_entity.type
_entity.pdbx_description
1 polymer ?
#
loop_
_entity_poly.entity_id
_entity_poly.type
_entity_poly.pdbx_seq_one_letter_code
_entity_poly.pdbx_strand_id
1 'polypeptide(L)'
;MSPRHPDRPSGPFPYLDEPEWRARFVQAGLTDPRCTLDERALKRIATEIINIKPLLDTHGRGNSMVATGFKKSAVQEITTEYGTLFQLLGKQSGLAGAINQFNIRFAHDVAASTEVATPKVTPAKADNGLQPALMEAEFSSEQELVKHLTFIEARLTAAEKARKYDLKEDLAVSGQSERATYHVVRYHVGDEVWDTVSATAGSNRTRHRHDLFGIQAPAGLLGLSQSTLGGPPGQRWRHPADWRDRYTTLLNKYAEFELEDIEIPDDPEAAAEAREAQHWAQLAAAARQVAVTDVAIVIGFIPAAATRPDFDAALASTNLRTHLRGPLDFTDTNQSMAAARKLADHAYSDNAITDLQHSVLTGTTPAAELHVEPQQAVAELVRLVDQVVYPSDRKALRRTTKVLVEPSPSLLRDKHAKARGEIRSALLTAAVGGVDLPAAAMDNPHRTAVSKGIPTTGSSVRQLITAAADSNPSAARAAARDELGHLAAPGLVNGKVFLGPYGSTGDRRQTSTKLAAAAATEDGVLLFIEAIDAFARVMQLRAQRPVPAQSVPDGRLRRVDNGDFDATSTPADSEWFTGHWPVSSGSDDSNDEAGTPSGPSPSEQWSERVKKTQGLVDMAKLGVTNVEEHFKAMGPLVGPDREMTSGERQGWQDQLDAMVDHVEEAGRYLRKLRNSTVDTEATSGSADTFVYGTGQSE
;
A
#
# COMPACT_ATOMS: atom_id res chain seq x y z
N MET A 1 -6.15 20.26 -49.55
CA MET A 1 -6.32 21.43 -48.67
C MET A 1 -7.83 21.58 -48.48
N SER A 2 -8.35 21.06 -47.37
CA SER A 2 -9.74 21.28 -46.95
C SER A 2 -9.87 22.66 -46.29
N PRO A 3 -11.07 23.27 -46.28
CA PRO A 3 -11.24 24.66 -45.91
C PRO A 3 -10.90 24.85 -44.43
N ARG A 4 -10.06 25.83 -44.12
CA ARG A 4 -9.98 26.36 -42.75
C ARG A 4 -11.39 26.82 -42.38
N HIS A 5 -11.95 26.32 -41.28
CA HIS A 5 -13.15 26.95 -40.71
C HIS A 5 -12.83 28.44 -40.48
N PRO A 6 -13.51 29.37 -41.18
CA PRO A 6 -13.14 30.79 -41.18
C PRO A 6 -13.34 31.49 -39.82
N ASP A 7 -13.99 30.83 -38.85
CA ASP A 7 -14.42 31.41 -37.58
C ASP A 7 -13.64 30.91 -36.35
N ARG A 8 -12.45 30.32 -36.50
CA ARG A 8 -11.61 29.90 -35.35
C ARG A 8 -10.62 31.01 -34.98
N PRO A 9 -10.76 31.69 -33.82
CA PRO A 9 -9.75 32.62 -33.34
C PRO A 9 -8.38 31.94 -33.24
N SER A 10 -7.33 32.61 -33.71
CA SER A 10 -5.95 32.20 -33.48
C SER A 10 -5.57 32.44 -32.03
N GLY A 11 -4.76 31.56 -31.44
CA GLY A 11 -4.24 31.76 -30.10
C GLY A 11 -3.37 30.59 -29.64
N PRO A 12 -2.90 30.62 -28.38
CA PRO A 12 -1.99 29.62 -27.85
C PRO A 12 -2.65 28.26 -27.57
N PHE A 13 -3.99 28.21 -27.51
CA PHE A 13 -4.72 26.99 -27.21
C PHE A 13 -5.02 26.19 -28.49
N PRO A 14 -4.60 24.91 -28.55
CA PRO A 14 -4.77 24.10 -29.74
C PRO A 14 -6.23 23.63 -29.90
N TYR A 15 -6.73 23.72 -31.13
CA TYR A 15 -7.94 23.00 -31.53
C TYR A 15 -7.65 21.52 -31.71
N LEU A 16 -8.69 20.70 -31.70
CA LEU A 16 -8.55 19.30 -32.11
C LEU A 16 -8.13 19.24 -33.58
N ASP A 17 -7.30 18.25 -33.93
CA ASP A 17 -7.00 17.95 -35.33
C ASP A 17 -8.28 17.62 -36.10
N GLU A 18 -8.33 17.95 -37.39
CA GLU A 18 -9.50 17.72 -38.23
C GLU A 18 -10.01 16.27 -38.16
N PRO A 19 -11.34 16.03 -38.27
CA PRO A 19 -11.93 14.69 -38.17
C PRO A 19 -11.25 13.64 -39.05
N GLU A 20 -10.81 14.05 -40.25
CA GLU A 20 -10.07 13.20 -41.19
C GLU A 20 -8.72 12.71 -40.63
N TRP A 21 -7.98 13.57 -39.92
CA TRP A 21 -6.72 13.19 -39.28
C TRP A 21 -6.94 12.31 -38.07
N ARG A 22 -8.01 12.56 -37.29
CA ARG A 22 -8.41 11.67 -36.18
C ARG A 22 -8.81 10.29 -36.70
N ALA A 23 -9.53 10.21 -37.82
CA ALA A 23 -9.86 8.93 -38.46
C ALA A 23 -8.59 8.19 -38.93
N ARG A 24 -7.61 8.90 -39.52
CA ARG A 24 -6.32 8.31 -39.88
C ARG A 24 -5.50 7.85 -38.68
N PHE A 25 -5.58 8.54 -37.54
CA PHE A 25 -4.96 8.10 -36.29
C PHE A 25 -5.52 6.75 -35.83
N VAL A 26 -6.84 6.61 -35.85
CA VAL A 26 -7.51 5.35 -35.50
C VAL A 26 -7.07 4.25 -36.46
N GLN A 27 -7.05 4.53 -37.76
CA GLN A 27 -6.56 3.58 -38.76
C GLN A 27 -5.11 3.17 -38.49
N ALA A 28 -4.22 4.13 -38.20
CA ALA A 28 -2.83 3.87 -37.88
C ALA A 28 -2.69 2.90 -36.70
N GLY A 29 -3.42 3.14 -35.61
CA GLY A 29 -3.42 2.27 -34.44
C GLY A 29 -3.90 0.87 -34.76
N LEU A 30 -5.01 0.73 -35.48
CA LEU A 30 -5.54 -0.59 -35.89
C LEU A 30 -4.60 -1.38 -36.81
N THR A 31 -3.72 -0.69 -37.55
CA THR A 31 -2.73 -1.33 -38.43
C THR A 31 -1.37 -1.56 -37.77
N ASP A 32 -1.07 -0.89 -36.65
CA ASP A 32 0.25 -0.95 -36.03
C ASP A 32 0.40 -2.22 -35.17
N PRO A 33 1.39 -3.09 -35.44
CA PRO A 33 1.58 -4.31 -34.67
C PRO A 33 1.95 -4.08 -33.20
N ARG A 34 2.37 -2.86 -32.83
CA ARG A 34 2.69 -2.47 -31.46
C ARG A 34 1.47 -1.95 -30.70
N CYS A 35 0.33 -1.74 -31.36
CA CYS A 35 -0.89 -1.26 -30.74
C CYS A 35 -1.83 -2.44 -30.46
N THR A 36 -2.29 -2.57 -29.21
CA THR A 36 -3.25 -3.63 -28.81
C THR A 36 -4.60 -3.05 -28.37
N LEU A 37 -4.84 -1.77 -28.62
CA LEU A 37 -6.11 -1.10 -28.34
C LEU A 37 -7.12 -1.33 -29.46
N ASP A 38 -8.40 -1.38 -29.10
CA ASP A 38 -9.49 -1.43 -30.06
C ASP A 38 -9.84 -0.06 -30.65
N GLU A 39 -10.72 -0.06 -31.67
CA GLU A 39 -11.14 1.15 -32.39
C GLU A 39 -11.73 2.21 -31.45
N ARG A 40 -12.45 1.78 -30.41
CA ARG A 40 -13.16 2.66 -29.48
C ARG A 40 -12.17 3.40 -28.59
N ALA A 41 -11.20 2.69 -28.02
CA ALA A 41 -10.11 3.26 -27.24
C ALA A 41 -9.27 4.23 -28.09
N LEU A 42 -8.97 3.85 -29.34
CA LEU A 42 -8.24 4.71 -30.29
C LEU A 42 -9.02 5.98 -30.66
N LYS A 43 -10.34 5.88 -30.87
CA LYS A 43 -11.21 7.05 -31.09
C LYS A 43 -11.16 8.02 -29.91
N ARG A 44 -11.16 7.51 -28.68
CA ARG A 44 -10.99 8.35 -27.50
C ARG A 44 -9.62 9.05 -27.50
N ILE A 45 -8.53 8.31 -27.69
CA ILE A 45 -7.17 8.88 -27.72
C ILE A 45 -7.03 9.96 -28.81
N ALA A 46 -7.65 9.75 -29.98
CA ALA A 46 -7.61 10.72 -31.08
C ALA A 46 -8.25 12.07 -30.72
N THR A 47 -9.02 12.15 -29.64
CA THR A 47 -9.55 13.43 -29.11
C THR A 47 -8.68 14.04 -28.02
N GLU A 48 -7.70 13.31 -27.47
CA GLU A 48 -6.76 13.77 -26.44
C GLU A 48 -5.44 14.29 -27.03
N ILE A 49 -4.94 13.62 -28.07
CA ILE A 49 -3.71 14.01 -28.78
C ILE A 49 -4.01 15.12 -29.78
N ILE A 50 -3.08 16.06 -29.88
CA ILE A 50 -3.03 17.12 -30.90
C ILE A 50 -1.79 16.98 -31.77
N ASN A 51 -1.81 17.62 -32.93
CA ASN A 51 -0.75 17.53 -33.93
C ASN A 51 -0.48 16.06 -34.28
N ILE A 52 -1.54 15.36 -34.72
CA ILE A 52 -1.54 13.93 -35.04
C ILE A 52 -0.63 13.61 -36.22
N LYS A 53 -0.63 14.44 -37.26
CA LYS A 53 0.02 14.13 -38.55
C LYS A 53 1.49 13.71 -38.44
N PRO A 54 2.35 14.38 -37.64
CA PRO A 54 3.74 13.95 -37.44
C PRO A 54 3.92 12.57 -36.83
N LEU A 55 2.91 12.03 -36.11
CA LEU A 55 2.96 10.74 -35.43
C LEU A 55 2.71 9.56 -36.38
N LEU A 56 2.02 9.81 -37.50
CA LEU A 56 1.55 8.76 -38.41
C LEU A 56 2.60 8.42 -39.45
N ASP A 57 2.79 7.13 -39.70
CA ASP A 57 3.42 6.65 -40.92
C ASP A 57 2.35 6.52 -42.01
N THR A 58 2.60 7.10 -43.19
CA THR A 58 1.61 7.17 -44.26
C THR A 58 2.18 6.74 -45.60
N HIS A 59 1.35 6.04 -46.37
CA HIS A 59 1.64 5.67 -47.75
C HIS A 59 0.71 6.42 -48.72
N GLY A 60 1.20 6.79 -49.90
CA GLY A 60 0.44 7.55 -50.91
C GLY A 60 0.54 9.07 -50.78
N ARG A 61 -0.28 9.82 -51.55
CA ARG A 61 -0.31 11.30 -51.57
C ARG A 61 -1.74 11.82 -51.66
N GLY A 62 -1.98 13.01 -51.10
CA GLY A 62 -3.28 13.68 -51.20
C GLY A 62 -4.42 12.84 -50.63
N ASN A 63 -5.51 12.69 -51.38
CA ASN A 63 -6.70 11.96 -50.94
C ASN A 63 -6.50 10.43 -50.91
N SER A 64 -5.45 9.90 -51.55
CA SER A 64 -5.11 8.46 -51.51
C SER A 64 -4.16 8.12 -50.35
N MET A 65 -3.90 9.06 -49.45
CA MET A 65 -2.97 8.87 -48.34
C MET A 65 -3.63 8.04 -47.24
N VAL A 66 -3.04 6.88 -46.97
CA VAL A 66 -3.49 5.89 -45.99
C VAL A 66 -2.46 5.80 -44.87
N ALA A 67 -2.92 5.74 -43.62
CA ALA A 67 -2.03 5.50 -42.49
C ALA A 67 -1.71 4.00 -42.38
N THR A 68 -0.45 3.65 -42.25
CA THR A 68 0.04 2.25 -42.19
C THR A 68 0.55 1.85 -40.81
N GLY A 69 0.50 2.78 -39.85
CA GLY A 69 0.99 2.61 -38.48
C GLY A 69 1.44 3.94 -37.89
N PHE A 70 2.03 3.88 -36.70
CA PHE A 70 2.73 5.01 -36.09
C PHE A 70 4.21 5.00 -36.49
N LYS A 71 4.84 6.18 -36.57
CA LYS A 71 6.28 6.26 -36.83
C LYS A 71 7.07 5.60 -35.71
N LYS A 72 8.21 4.99 -36.05
CA LYS A 72 9.13 4.41 -35.05
C LYS A 72 9.57 5.42 -33.99
N SER A 73 9.80 6.68 -34.38
CA SER A 73 10.19 7.76 -33.46
C SER A 73 9.07 8.22 -32.53
N ALA A 74 7.80 7.92 -32.86
CA ALA A 74 6.64 8.30 -32.06
C ALA A 74 6.27 7.23 -31.03
N VAL A 75 6.78 6.00 -31.14
CA VAL A 75 6.45 4.91 -30.22
C VAL A 75 7.69 4.49 -29.45
N GLN A 76 7.63 4.64 -28.14
CA GLN A 76 8.66 4.21 -27.21
C GLN A 76 8.31 2.82 -26.65
N GLU A 77 9.30 1.93 -26.67
CA GLU A 77 9.23 0.62 -26.03
C GLU A 77 9.72 0.71 -24.58
N ILE A 78 8.97 0.10 -23.65
CA ILE A 78 9.35 -0.02 -22.24
C ILE A 78 9.28 -1.49 -21.83
N THR A 79 10.44 -2.09 -21.63
CA THR A 79 10.56 -3.47 -21.13
C THR A 79 10.42 -3.48 -19.61
N THR A 80 9.52 -4.32 -19.12
CA THR A 80 9.26 -4.56 -17.69
C THR A 80 9.41 -6.06 -17.41
N GLU A 81 9.40 -6.46 -16.15
CA GLU A 81 9.41 -7.89 -15.79
C GLU A 81 8.12 -8.64 -16.17
N TYR A 82 7.02 -7.90 -16.38
CA TYR A 82 5.71 -8.43 -16.74
C TYR A 82 5.47 -8.46 -18.26
N GLY A 83 6.31 -7.77 -19.03
CA GLY A 83 6.21 -7.66 -20.48
C GLY A 83 6.67 -6.32 -21.01
N THR A 84 6.42 -6.10 -22.29
CA THR A 84 6.78 -4.89 -23.02
C THR A 84 5.57 -4.01 -23.23
N LEU A 85 5.66 -2.76 -22.76
CA LEU A 85 4.68 -1.72 -23.01
C LEU A 85 5.12 -0.84 -24.18
N PHE A 86 4.15 -0.42 -25.00
CA PHE A 86 4.35 0.52 -26.08
C PHE A 86 3.65 1.83 -25.75
N GLN A 87 4.44 2.91 -25.66
CA GLN A 87 3.95 4.24 -25.37
C GLN A 87 4.02 5.12 -26.61
N LEU A 88 2.89 5.66 -27.04
CA LEU A 88 2.84 6.70 -28.05
C LEU A 88 3.20 8.04 -27.42
N LEU A 89 4.28 8.64 -27.92
CA LEU A 89 4.79 9.95 -27.54
C LEU A 89 4.15 11.00 -28.42
N GLY A 90 3.56 12.02 -27.81
CA GLY A 90 2.89 13.09 -28.54
C GLY A 90 2.69 14.33 -27.69
N LYS A 91 1.84 15.21 -28.21
CA LYS A 91 1.37 16.39 -27.51
C LYS A 91 -0.12 16.26 -27.24
N GLN A 92 -0.58 16.81 -26.14
CA GLN A 92 -1.99 16.90 -25.79
C GLN A 92 -2.36 18.32 -25.39
N SER A 93 -3.64 18.65 -25.51
CA SER A 93 -4.19 19.87 -24.91
C SER A 93 -4.07 19.82 -23.39
N GLY A 94 -3.90 20.96 -22.73
CA GLY A 94 -3.98 21.04 -21.26
C GLY A 94 -5.34 20.62 -20.69
N LEU A 95 -6.40 20.65 -21.52
CA LEU A 95 -7.75 20.17 -21.23
C LEU A 95 -7.89 18.63 -21.29
N ALA A 96 -6.79 17.94 -21.62
CA ALA A 96 -6.77 16.51 -21.91
C ALA A 96 -6.47 15.62 -20.71
N GLY A 97 -7.04 14.41 -20.78
CA GLY A 97 -6.86 13.35 -19.80
C GLY A 97 -7.77 13.46 -18.58
N ALA A 98 -7.64 12.47 -17.70
CA ALA A 98 -8.34 12.37 -16.43
C ALA A 98 -7.38 11.95 -15.32
N ILE A 99 -7.76 12.25 -14.09
CA ILE A 99 -7.08 11.70 -12.91
C ILE A 99 -7.29 10.19 -12.89
N ASN A 100 -6.23 9.41 -12.67
CA ASN A 100 -6.39 7.98 -12.39
C ASN A 100 -6.80 7.78 -10.93
N GLN A 101 -8.01 7.28 -10.73
CA GLN A 101 -8.60 6.98 -9.44
C GLN A 101 -8.17 5.62 -8.86
N PHE A 102 -7.56 4.76 -9.67
CA PHE A 102 -7.06 3.43 -9.26
C PHE A 102 -5.60 3.44 -8.83
N ASN A 103 -5.05 4.63 -8.55
CA ASN A 103 -3.64 4.74 -8.18
C ASN A 103 -3.37 3.97 -6.88
N ILE A 104 -2.29 3.20 -6.85
CA ILE A 104 -1.82 2.44 -5.69
C ILE A 104 -1.74 3.28 -4.40
N ARG A 105 -1.49 4.59 -4.52
CA ARG A 105 -1.43 5.51 -3.37
C ARG A 105 -2.73 5.57 -2.57
N PHE A 106 -3.87 5.40 -3.24
CA PHE A 106 -5.19 5.57 -2.64
C PHE A 106 -5.98 4.28 -2.61
N ALA A 107 -5.45 3.20 -3.18
CA ALA A 107 -6.11 1.90 -3.16
C ALA A 107 -6.40 1.42 -1.73
N HIS A 108 -5.48 1.67 -0.80
CA HIS A 108 -5.72 1.40 0.62
C HIS A 108 -6.82 2.28 1.20
N ASP A 109 -6.76 3.59 0.97
CA ASP A 109 -7.75 4.53 1.52
C ASP A 109 -9.15 4.24 0.98
N VAL A 110 -9.25 3.88 -0.31
CA VAL A 110 -10.48 3.39 -0.93
C VAL A 110 -10.93 2.09 -0.28
N ALA A 111 -10.04 1.11 -0.19
CA ALA A 111 -10.37 -0.18 0.39
C ALA A 111 -10.87 0.01 1.82
N ALA A 112 -10.16 0.78 2.67
CA ALA A 112 -10.51 1.08 4.05
C ALA A 112 -11.75 1.97 4.22
N SER A 113 -12.25 2.60 3.16
CA SER A 113 -13.37 3.52 3.25
C SER A 113 -14.70 2.81 3.51
N THR A 114 -15.50 3.37 4.42
CA THR A 114 -16.93 3.03 4.57
C THR A 114 -17.80 3.89 3.67
N GLU A 115 -17.25 4.97 3.09
CA GLU A 115 -17.99 5.92 2.27
C GLU A 115 -18.02 5.52 0.80
N VAL A 116 -16.99 4.87 0.29
CA VAL A 116 -16.89 4.46 -1.12
C VAL A 116 -16.66 2.97 -1.24
N ALA A 117 -17.29 2.36 -2.25
CA ALA A 117 -17.01 0.96 -2.60
C ALA A 117 -15.68 0.85 -3.34
N THR A 118 -15.00 -0.28 -3.15
CA THR A 118 -13.85 -0.67 -3.98
C THR A 118 -14.37 -1.04 -5.37
N PRO A 119 -14.00 -0.32 -6.43
CA PRO A 119 -14.46 -0.63 -7.77
C PRO A 119 -13.81 -1.92 -8.26
N LYS A 120 -14.57 -2.73 -8.99
CA LYS A 120 -14.02 -3.89 -9.69
C LYS A 120 -13.26 -3.38 -10.91
N VAL A 121 -11.96 -3.64 -10.94
CA VAL A 121 -11.06 -3.20 -12.00
C VAL A 121 -10.32 -4.40 -12.54
N THR A 122 -10.51 -4.70 -13.82
CA THR A 122 -9.90 -5.87 -14.46
C THR A 122 -9.19 -5.45 -15.74
N PRO A 123 -8.03 -6.04 -16.07
CA PRO A 123 -7.50 -5.88 -17.41
C PRO A 123 -8.51 -6.39 -18.44
N ALA A 124 -8.70 -5.65 -19.53
CA ALA A 124 -9.56 -6.08 -20.61
C ALA A 124 -9.07 -7.42 -21.18
N LYS A 125 -9.98 -8.21 -21.74
CA LYS A 125 -9.66 -9.44 -22.48
C LYS A 125 -10.16 -9.30 -23.90
N ALA A 126 -9.30 -9.46 -24.90
CA ALA A 126 -9.75 -9.52 -26.28
C ALA A 126 -10.18 -10.94 -26.66
N ASP A 127 -11.12 -11.06 -27.60
CA ASP A 127 -11.63 -12.33 -28.12
C ASP A 127 -10.56 -13.21 -28.76
N ASN A 128 -9.46 -12.60 -29.22
CA ASN A 128 -8.31 -13.28 -29.82
C ASN A 128 -7.30 -13.80 -28.77
N GLY A 129 -7.59 -13.67 -27.48
CA GLY A 129 -6.72 -14.08 -26.38
C GLY A 129 -5.52 -13.18 -26.10
N LEU A 130 -5.34 -12.10 -26.87
CA LEU A 130 -4.33 -11.07 -26.58
C LEU A 130 -4.85 -10.13 -25.49
N GLN A 131 -3.95 -9.65 -24.62
CA GLN A 131 -4.31 -8.68 -23.60
C GLN A 131 -4.24 -7.26 -24.20
N PRO A 132 -5.37 -6.53 -24.32
CA PRO A 132 -5.36 -5.14 -24.73
C PRO A 132 -4.64 -4.30 -23.68
N ALA A 133 -4.04 -3.19 -24.11
CA ALA A 133 -3.49 -2.17 -23.21
C ALA A 133 -4.59 -1.28 -22.59
N LEU A 134 -5.65 -1.90 -22.08
CA LEU A 134 -6.88 -1.28 -21.58
C LEU A 134 -7.27 -1.91 -20.25
N MET A 135 -7.68 -1.09 -19.29
CA MET A 135 -8.35 -1.55 -18.07
C MET A 135 -9.86 -1.37 -18.20
N GLU A 136 -10.64 -2.28 -17.63
CA GLU A 136 -12.09 -2.17 -17.47
C GLU A 136 -12.41 -1.89 -16.00
N ALA A 137 -13.36 -1.00 -15.76
CA ALA A 137 -13.80 -0.63 -14.43
C ALA A 137 -15.33 -0.61 -14.33
N GLU A 138 -15.87 -1.26 -13.32
CA GLU A 138 -17.32 -1.38 -13.08
C GLU A 138 -17.77 -0.53 -11.89
N PHE A 139 -18.84 0.23 -12.08
CA PHE A 139 -19.58 0.97 -11.04
C PHE A 139 -21.07 0.73 -11.22
N SER A 140 -21.85 0.69 -10.13
CA SER A 140 -23.29 0.44 -10.26
C SER A 140 -24.05 1.66 -10.79
N SER A 141 -23.52 2.87 -10.62
CA SER A 141 -24.13 4.13 -11.09
C SER A 141 -23.11 5.27 -11.23
N GLU A 142 -23.48 6.33 -11.97
CA GLU A 142 -22.64 7.54 -12.07
C GLU A 142 -22.45 8.22 -10.71
N GLN A 143 -23.45 8.15 -9.84
CA GLN A 143 -23.37 8.73 -8.48
C GLN A 143 -22.28 8.06 -7.66
N GLU A 144 -22.14 6.74 -7.74
CA GLU A 144 -21.04 6.03 -7.08
C GLU A 144 -19.68 6.40 -7.67
N LEU A 145 -19.59 6.54 -9.00
CA LEU A 145 -18.35 6.97 -9.65
C LEU A 145 -17.95 8.39 -9.22
N VAL A 146 -18.90 9.33 -9.17
CA VAL A 146 -18.67 10.70 -8.67
C VAL A 146 -18.19 10.65 -7.22
N LYS A 147 -18.88 9.90 -6.36
CA LYS A 147 -18.51 9.77 -4.94
C LYS A 147 -17.09 9.23 -4.79
N HIS A 148 -16.74 8.20 -5.56
CA HIS A 148 -15.41 7.63 -5.59
C HIS A 148 -14.36 8.64 -6.06
N LEU A 149 -14.62 9.38 -7.15
CA LEU A 149 -13.73 10.43 -7.63
C LEU A 149 -13.50 11.54 -6.62
N THR A 150 -14.57 12.04 -5.99
CA THR A 150 -14.47 13.10 -4.97
C THR A 150 -13.64 12.65 -3.78
N PHE A 151 -13.79 11.39 -3.36
CA PHE A 151 -12.95 10.81 -2.31
C PHE A 151 -11.47 10.82 -2.71
N ILE A 152 -11.13 10.38 -3.93
CA ILE A 152 -9.75 10.38 -4.43
C ILE A 152 -9.19 11.80 -4.56
N GLU A 153 -9.99 12.75 -5.03
CA GLU A 153 -9.59 14.15 -5.14
C GLU A 153 -9.26 14.77 -3.77
N ALA A 154 -10.05 14.45 -2.75
CA ALA A 154 -9.78 14.87 -1.37
C ALA A 154 -8.43 14.30 -0.88
N ARG A 155 -8.13 13.02 -1.19
CA ARG A 155 -6.84 12.40 -0.84
C ARG A 155 -5.66 13.01 -1.59
N LEU A 156 -5.84 13.34 -2.88
CA LEU A 156 -4.85 14.07 -3.66
C LEU A 156 -4.55 15.45 -3.07
N THR A 157 -5.59 16.16 -2.63
CA THR A 157 -5.48 17.47 -1.98
C THR A 157 -4.76 17.37 -0.64
N ALA A 158 -5.08 16.36 0.19
CA ALA A 158 -4.41 16.14 1.46
C ALA A 158 -2.92 15.85 1.26
N ALA A 159 -2.58 14.99 0.30
CA ALA A 159 -1.20 14.67 -0.07
C ALA A 159 -0.43 15.86 -0.66
N GLU A 160 -1.13 16.85 -1.22
CA GLU A 160 -0.51 18.07 -1.72
C GLU A 160 -0.13 19.04 -0.60
N LYS A 161 -0.95 19.17 0.45
CA LYS A 161 -0.67 20.07 1.59
C LYS A 161 0.67 19.83 2.26
N ALA A 162 1.23 18.62 2.13
CA ALA A 162 2.55 18.27 2.65
C ALA A 162 3.72 18.75 1.77
N ARG A 163 3.45 19.25 0.55
CA ARG A 163 4.49 19.75 -0.37
C ARG A 163 4.98 21.13 0.05
N LYS A 164 6.28 21.36 -0.14
CA LYS A 164 6.96 22.63 0.18
C LYS A 164 6.78 23.72 -0.89
N TYR A 165 6.03 23.45 -1.96
CA TYR A 165 5.79 24.40 -3.04
C TYR A 165 4.38 24.18 -3.61
N ASP A 166 3.80 25.25 -4.15
CA ASP A 166 2.50 25.22 -4.83
C ASP A 166 2.68 24.71 -6.26
N LEU A 167 2.14 23.51 -6.54
CA LEU A 167 2.25 22.88 -7.85
C LEU A 167 1.38 23.59 -8.90
N LYS A 168 0.23 24.17 -8.49
CA LYS A 168 -0.63 24.92 -9.41
C LYS A 168 0.05 26.20 -9.87
N GLU A 169 0.66 26.93 -8.94
CA GLU A 169 1.41 28.14 -9.25
C GLU A 169 2.64 27.83 -10.13
N ASP A 170 3.40 26.79 -9.80
CA ASP A 170 4.53 26.34 -10.63
C ASP A 170 4.09 25.97 -12.06
N LEU A 171 2.97 25.24 -12.22
CA LEU A 171 2.44 24.93 -13.54
C LEU A 171 1.98 26.18 -14.31
N ALA A 172 1.40 27.17 -13.63
CA ALA A 172 0.97 28.41 -14.25
C ALA A 172 2.14 29.24 -14.78
N VAL A 173 3.28 29.23 -14.08
CA VAL A 173 4.46 30.04 -14.42
C VAL A 173 5.44 29.29 -15.33
N SER A 174 5.76 28.05 -14.97
CA SER A 174 6.82 27.24 -15.60
C SER A 174 6.30 26.24 -16.63
N GLY A 175 4.98 26.01 -16.66
CA GLY A 175 4.38 24.95 -17.46
C GLY A 175 4.73 23.55 -16.94
N GLN A 176 4.43 22.53 -17.74
CA GLN A 176 4.71 21.14 -17.37
C GLN A 176 6.05 20.67 -17.96
N SER A 177 7.08 20.55 -17.09
CA SER A 177 8.41 20.07 -17.48
C SER A 177 8.49 18.55 -17.67
N GLU A 178 7.86 17.77 -16.78
CA GLU A 178 7.86 16.30 -16.85
C GLU A 178 6.65 15.80 -17.63
N ARG A 179 6.90 14.94 -18.64
CA ARG A 179 5.85 14.25 -19.40
C ARG A 179 4.97 13.39 -18.47
N ALA A 180 3.65 13.50 -18.64
CA ALA A 180 2.70 12.62 -17.96
C ALA A 180 2.43 11.37 -18.80
N THR A 181 2.21 10.24 -18.12
CA THR A 181 1.91 8.95 -18.74
C THR A 181 0.46 8.59 -18.48
N TYR A 182 -0.25 8.17 -19.52
CA TYR A 182 -1.67 7.81 -19.46
C TYR A 182 -1.91 6.41 -20.04
N HIS A 183 -3.01 5.80 -19.62
CA HIS A 183 -3.55 4.57 -20.20
C HIS A 183 -5.05 4.76 -20.44
N VAL A 184 -5.65 3.86 -21.22
CA VAL A 184 -7.09 3.88 -21.42
C VAL A 184 -7.77 3.06 -20.33
N VAL A 185 -8.89 3.57 -19.83
CA VAL A 185 -9.83 2.87 -18.97
C VAL A 185 -11.20 2.88 -19.63
N ARG A 186 -11.83 1.72 -19.74
CA ARG A 186 -13.22 1.53 -20.12
C ARG A 186 -14.08 1.43 -18.88
N TYR A 187 -15.03 2.34 -18.75
CA TYR A 187 -15.97 2.41 -17.65
C TYR A 187 -17.27 1.74 -18.04
N HIS A 188 -17.74 0.83 -17.20
CA HIS A 188 -19.07 0.22 -17.23
C HIS A 188 -19.82 0.78 -16.02
N VAL A 189 -20.78 1.67 -16.27
CA VAL A 189 -21.48 2.41 -15.22
C VAL A 189 -22.98 2.28 -15.42
N GLY A 190 -23.60 1.38 -14.66
CA GLY A 190 -24.96 0.91 -14.99
C GLY A 190 -24.99 0.35 -16.41
N ASP A 191 -25.91 0.86 -17.24
CA ASP A 191 -26.04 0.47 -18.66
C ASP A 191 -25.14 1.26 -19.61
N GLU A 192 -24.41 2.27 -19.10
CA GLU A 192 -23.54 3.11 -19.92
C GLU A 192 -22.11 2.56 -19.97
N VAL A 193 -21.51 2.65 -21.15
CA VAL A 193 -20.10 2.34 -21.37
C VAL A 193 -19.42 3.53 -22.03
N TRP A 194 -18.22 3.91 -21.58
CA TRP A 194 -17.34 4.91 -22.21
C TRP A 194 -15.87 4.67 -21.91
N ASP A 195 -15.02 5.19 -22.78
CA ASP A 195 -13.56 5.06 -22.66
C ASP A 195 -12.97 6.44 -22.31
N THR A 196 -12.00 6.45 -21.40
CA THR A 196 -11.30 7.65 -20.92
C THR A 196 -9.79 7.39 -20.86
N VAL A 197 -8.99 8.44 -21.02
CA VAL A 197 -7.53 8.40 -20.90
C VAL A 197 -7.13 8.91 -19.51
N SER A 198 -6.67 8.00 -18.64
CA SER A 198 -6.41 8.27 -17.22
C SER A 198 -4.91 8.30 -16.92
N ALA A 199 -4.49 9.28 -16.10
CA ALA A 199 -3.09 9.55 -15.80
C ALA A 199 -2.47 8.47 -14.89
N THR A 200 -1.72 7.52 -15.44
CA THR A 200 -0.91 6.56 -14.68
C THR A 200 0.12 7.27 -13.81
N ALA A 201 0.82 8.24 -14.40
CA ALA A 201 1.80 9.09 -13.74
C ALA A 201 1.47 10.55 -14.06
N GLY A 202 1.30 11.38 -13.02
CA GLY A 202 0.97 12.80 -13.17
C GLY A 202 -0.47 13.18 -12.80
N SER A 203 -1.17 12.40 -11.95
CA SER A 203 -2.53 12.75 -11.47
C SER A 203 -2.65 14.16 -10.88
N ASN A 204 -1.75 14.57 -9.95
CA ASN A 204 -1.79 15.94 -9.39
C ASN A 204 -1.63 17.00 -10.48
N ARG A 205 -0.70 16.79 -11.43
CA ARG A 205 -0.48 17.75 -12.54
C ARG A 205 -1.71 17.82 -13.44
N THR A 206 -2.32 16.67 -13.75
CA THR A 206 -3.56 16.59 -14.54
C THR A 206 -4.67 17.39 -13.86
N ARG A 207 -4.86 17.20 -12.55
CA ARG A 207 -5.82 17.97 -11.75
C ARG A 207 -5.55 19.47 -11.81
N HIS A 208 -4.34 19.91 -11.48
CA HIS A 208 -4.04 21.35 -11.43
C HIS A 208 -4.08 22.02 -12.79
N ARG A 209 -3.75 21.31 -13.87
CA ARG A 209 -4.02 21.83 -15.22
C ARG A 209 -5.52 22.09 -15.37
N HIS A 210 -6.38 21.14 -15.04
CA HIS A 210 -7.83 21.37 -15.09
C HIS A 210 -8.25 22.56 -14.21
N ASP A 211 -7.68 22.71 -13.02
CA ASP A 211 -7.93 23.87 -12.15
C ASP A 211 -7.52 25.20 -12.81
N LEU A 212 -6.41 25.25 -13.56
CA LEU A 212 -5.98 26.43 -14.32
C LEU A 212 -6.93 26.75 -15.47
N PHE A 213 -7.54 25.74 -16.05
CA PHE A 213 -8.65 25.90 -17.00
C PHE A 213 -10.00 26.13 -16.31
N GLY A 214 -10.11 26.24 -14.98
CA GLY A 214 -11.41 26.39 -14.32
C GLY A 214 -12.35 25.19 -14.51
N ILE A 215 -11.79 24.02 -14.82
CA ILE A 215 -12.52 22.77 -15.04
C ILE A 215 -12.42 21.91 -13.78
N GLN A 216 -13.56 21.46 -13.27
CA GLN A 216 -13.57 20.52 -12.14
C GLN A 216 -12.96 19.17 -12.55
N ALA A 217 -12.22 18.54 -11.64
CA ALA A 217 -11.56 17.26 -11.87
C ALA A 217 -12.45 16.17 -12.50
N PRO A 218 -13.73 16.00 -12.13
CA PRO A 218 -14.60 15.00 -12.74
C PRO A 218 -14.86 15.20 -14.23
N ALA A 219 -14.69 16.41 -14.77
CA ALA A 219 -14.99 16.68 -16.19
C ALA A 219 -14.12 15.90 -17.16
N GLY A 220 -12.87 15.60 -16.79
CA GLY A 220 -11.99 14.74 -17.59
C GLY A 220 -12.52 13.31 -17.74
N LEU A 221 -13.24 12.82 -16.72
CA LEU A 221 -13.80 11.47 -16.69
C LEU A 221 -15.26 11.40 -17.16
N LEU A 222 -16.11 12.29 -16.65
CA LEU A 222 -17.56 12.27 -16.83
C LEU A 222 -18.05 13.15 -17.98
N GLY A 223 -17.18 14.04 -18.49
CA GLY A 223 -17.53 15.06 -19.45
C GLY A 223 -17.78 16.43 -18.82
N LEU A 224 -17.62 17.47 -19.64
CA LEU A 224 -17.83 18.87 -19.25
C LEU A 224 -19.32 19.15 -19.02
N SER A 225 -19.66 19.90 -17.97
CA SER A 225 -21.05 20.35 -17.78
C SER A 225 -21.51 21.20 -18.97
N GLN A 226 -22.73 20.95 -19.47
CA GLN A 226 -23.26 21.74 -20.57
C GLN A 226 -23.44 23.21 -20.19
N SER A 227 -23.75 23.48 -18.93
CA SER A 227 -23.86 24.86 -18.41
C SER A 227 -22.57 25.67 -18.54
N THR A 228 -21.40 25.02 -18.60
CA THR A 228 -20.10 25.70 -18.73
C THR A 228 -19.95 26.42 -20.08
N LEU A 229 -20.65 25.98 -21.12
CA LEU A 229 -20.67 26.65 -22.43
C LEU A 229 -22.10 27.05 -22.84
N GLY A 230 -22.92 27.47 -21.87
CA GLY A 230 -24.27 28.02 -22.11
C GLY A 230 -25.36 27.00 -22.46
N GLY A 231 -25.12 25.71 -22.26
CA GLY A 231 -26.13 24.66 -22.43
C GLY A 231 -26.99 24.41 -21.18
N PRO A 232 -27.96 23.48 -21.25
CA PRO A 232 -28.85 23.15 -20.15
C PRO A 232 -28.11 22.67 -18.88
N PRO A 233 -28.54 23.08 -17.68
CA PRO A 233 -27.97 22.57 -16.43
C PRO A 233 -28.27 21.08 -16.25
N GLY A 234 -27.37 20.36 -15.57
CA GLY A 234 -27.54 18.94 -15.26
C GLY A 234 -27.19 17.95 -16.38
N GLN A 235 -26.82 18.43 -17.57
CA GLN A 235 -26.32 17.60 -18.67
C GLN A 235 -24.80 17.73 -18.83
N ARG A 236 -24.15 16.72 -19.44
CA ARG A 236 -22.70 16.73 -19.70
C ARG A 236 -22.39 16.42 -21.17
N TRP A 237 -21.34 17.04 -21.71
CA TRP A 237 -20.70 16.61 -22.96
C TRP A 237 -19.65 15.53 -22.65
N ARG A 238 -20.03 14.26 -22.77
CA ARG A 238 -19.13 13.12 -22.50
C ARG A 238 -18.03 12.98 -23.56
N HIS A 239 -18.33 13.27 -24.82
CA HIS A 239 -17.38 13.13 -25.92
C HIS A 239 -16.57 14.43 -26.11
N PRO A 240 -15.23 14.43 -25.99
CA PRO A 240 -14.44 15.66 -26.06
C PRO A 240 -14.56 16.43 -27.37
N ALA A 241 -14.84 15.74 -28.48
CA ALA A 241 -15.06 16.39 -29.78
C ALA A 241 -16.27 17.34 -29.80
N ASP A 242 -17.23 17.19 -28.88
CA ASP A 242 -18.45 18.00 -28.86
C ASP A 242 -18.25 19.36 -28.19
N TRP A 243 -17.24 19.47 -27.31
CA TRP A 243 -17.06 20.65 -26.46
C TRP A 243 -15.66 21.29 -26.53
N ARG A 244 -14.59 20.54 -26.83
CA ARG A 244 -13.22 21.08 -26.74
C ARG A 244 -12.96 22.24 -27.68
N ASP A 245 -13.37 22.13 -28.95
CA ASP A 245 -13.18 23.22 -29.90
C ASP A 245 -13.97 24.48 -29.50
N ARG A 246 -15.16 24.32 -28.89
CA ARG A 246 -15.95 25.45 -28.36
C ARG A 246 -15.25 26.11 -27.18
N TYR A 247 -14.73 25.30 -26.25
CA TYR A 247 -13.95 25.77 -25.11
C TYR A 247 -12.66 26.49 -25.57
N THR A 248 -11.91 25.90 -26.50
CA THR A 248 -10.71 26.49 -27.10
C THR A 248 -11.02 27.78 -27.84
N THR A 249 -12.18 27.89 -28.51
CA THR A 249 -12.63 29.13 -29.17
C THR A 249 -12.75 30.27 -28.17
N LEU A 250 -13.37 30.02 -27.01
CA LEU A 250 -13.51 31.03 -25.95
C LEU A 250 -12.14 31.41 -25.38
N LEU A 251 -11.29 30.43 -25.05
CA LEU A 251 -9.94 30.72 -24.56
C LEU A 251 -9.13 31.56 -25.55
N ASN A 252 -9.09 31.19 -26.84
CA ASN A 252 -8.33 31.92 -27.85
C ASN A 252 -8.93 33.30 -28.16
N LYS A 253 -10.25 33.46 -28.09
CA LYS A 253 -10.92 34.76 -28.27
C LYS A 253 -10.42 35.79 -27.25
N TYR A 254 -10.17 35.36 -26.01
CA TYR A 254 -9.78 36.24 -24.91
C TYR A 254 -8.29 36.13 -24.50
N ALA A 255 -7.48 35.33 -25.21
CA ALA A 255 -6.09 35.04 -24.82
C ALA A 255 -5.13 36.23 -24.95
N GLU A 256 -5.49 37.25 -25.73
CA GLU A 256 -4.70 38.47 -25.96
C GLU A 256 -5.20 39.66 -25.13
N PHE A 257 -6.27 39.49 -24.35
CA PHE A 257 -6.81 40.55 -23.50
C PHE A 257 -6.03 40.59 -22.19
N GLU A 258 -5.50 41.76 -21.84
CA GLU A 258 -4.96 42.00 -20.51
C GLU A 258 -6.13 42.24 -19.54
N LEU A 259 -6.05 41.64 -18.34
CA LEU A 259 -7.14 41.71 -17.35
C LEU A 259 -7.45 43.15 -16.91
N GLU A 260 -6.46 44.02 -16.94
CA GLU A 260 -6.55 45.43 -16.55
C GLU A 260 -7.31 46.27 -17.58
N ASP A 261 -7.39 45.80 -18.84
CA ASP A 261 -8.04 46.51 -19.95
C ASP A 261 -9.55 46.22 -20.05
N ILE A 262 -10.08 45.31 -19.22
CA ILE A 262 -11.50 44.93 -19.23
C ILE A 262 -12.27 45.78 -18.21
N GLU A 263 -12.83 46.90 -18.68
CA GLU A 263 -13.73 47.74 -17.89
C GLU A 263 -15.09 47.04 -17.69
N ILE A 264 -15.63 47.07 -16.47
CA ILE A 264 -16.98 46.57 -16.16
C ILE A 264 -17.94 47.77 -16.15
N PRO A 265 -18.82 47.92 -17.16
CA PRO A 265 -19.76 49.04 -17.23
C PRO A 265 -20.82 48.97 -16.12
N ASP A 266 -21.50 50.10 -15.87
CA ASP A 266 -22.65 50.14 -14.95
C ASP A 266 -23.91 49.48 -15.53
N ASP A 267 -24.02 49.40 -16.86
CA ASP A 267 -25.13 48.73 -17.54
C ASP A 267 -25.12 47.21 -17.24
N PRO A 268 -26.20 46.62 -16.72
CA PRO A 268 -26.21 45.23 -16.27
C PRO A 268 -25.88 44.19 -17.35
N GLU A 269 -26.27 44.43 -18.61
CA GLU A 269 -26.06 43.50 -19.71
C GLU A 269 -24.61 43.58 -20.19
N ALA A 270 -24.10 44.80 -20.41
CA ALA A 270 -22.70 45.03 -20.73
C ALA A 270 -21.76 44.60 -19.60
N ALA A 271 -22.17 44.76 -18.33
CA ALA A 271 -21.44 44.27 -17.16
C ALA A 271 -21.35 42.74 -17.13
N ALA A 272 -22.39 42.03 -17.55
CA ALA A 272 -22.38 40.58 -17.64
C ALA A 272 -21.41 40.09 -18.73
N GLU A 273 -21.45 40.72 -19.92
CA GLU A 273 -20.52 40.43 -21.01
C GLU A 273 -19.05 40.74 -20.62
N ALA A 274 -18.81 41.88 -19.99
CA ALA A 274 -17.48 42.26 -19.50
C ALA A 274 -16.95 41.27 -18.44
N ARG A 275 -17.80 40.80 -17.53
CA ARG A 275 -17.43 39.77 -16.53
C ARG A 275 -17.14 38.42 -17.18
N GLU A 276 -17.90 38.04 -18.20
CA GLU A 276 -17.62 36.82 -18.97
C GLU A 276 -16.28 36.93 -19.70
N ALA A 277 -16.02 38.07 -20.35
CA ALA A 277 -14.74 38.35 -20.99
C ALA A 277 -13.57 38.29 -19.99
N GLN A 278 -13.72 38.93 -18.83
CA GLN A 278 -12.75 38.90 -17.74
C GLN A 278 -12.48 37.47 -17.25
N HIS A 279 -13.53 36.67 -17.07
CA HIS A 279 -13.41 35.28 -16.66
C HIS A 279 -12.60 34.45 -17.66
N TRP A 280 -12.93 34.53 -18.95
CA TRP A 280 -12.21 33.78 -19.98
C TRP A 280 -10.78 34.27 -20.19
N ALA A 281 -10.53 35.58 -20.12
CA ALA A 281 -9.19 36.15 -20.16
C ALA A 281 -8.33 35.65 -18.98
N GLN A 282 -8.92 35.57 -17.78
CA GLN A 282 -8.23 35.06 -16.60
C GLN A 282 -7.83 33.59 -16.75
N LEU A 283 -8.75 32.75 -17.24
CA LEU A 283 -8.47 31.34 -17.51
C LEU A 283 -7.41 31.18 -18.61
N ALA A 284 -7.50 31.97 -19.68
CA ALA A 284 -6.54 31.96 -20.77
C ALA A 284 -5.12 32.38 -20.30
N ALA A 285 -5.02 33.40 -19.45
CA ALA A 285 -3.75 33.81 -18.86
C ALA A 285 -3.17 32.71 -17.94
N ALA A 286 -3.99 32.18 -17.02
CA ALA A 286 -3.56 31.17 -16.04
C ALA A 286 -3.12 29.85 -16.68
N ALA A 287 -3.80 29.41 -17.73
CA ALA A 287 -3.53 28.12 -18.38
C ALA A 287 -2.52 28.19 -19.53
N ARG A 288 -2.00 29.38 -19.88
CA ARG A 288 -1.17 29.61 -21.07
C ARG A 288 0.04 28.68 -21.14
N GLN A 289 0.76 28.50 -20.02
CA GLN A 289 1.96 27.66 -19.96
C GLN A 289 1.69 26.15 -20.03
N VAL A 290 0.43 25.76 -19.86
CA VAL A 290 -0.03 24.36 -19.93
C VAL A 290 -1.01 24.12 -21.07
N ALA A 291 -1.15 25.09 -21.99
CA ALA A 291 -2.03 24.97 -23.17
C ALA A 291 -1.71 23.72 -24.00
N VAL A 292 -0.42 23.40 -24.11
CA VAL A 292 0.10 22.20 -24.76
C VAL A 292 1.07 21.51 -23.80
N THR A 293 0.92 20.21 -23.62
CA THR A 293 1.86 19.42 -22.80
C THR A 293 2.32 18.18 -23.54
N ASP A 294 3.55 17.74 -23.25
CA ASP A 294 4.05 16.47 -23.73
C ASP A 294 3.38 15.31 -22.98
N VAL A 295 3.08 14.24 -23.71
CA VAL A 295 2.37 13.07 -23.19
C VAL A 295 2.96 11.75 -23.69
N ALA A 296 2.88 10.72 -22.85
CA ALA A 296 3.03 9.33 -23.26
C ALA A 296 1.70 8.60 -23.01
N ILE A 297 1.11 8.01 -24.04
CA ILE A 297 -0.11 7.19 -23.91
C ILE A 297 0.24 5.74 -24.19
N VAL A 298 -0.05 4.84 -23.26
CA VAL A 298 0.14 3.40 -23.45
C VAL A 298 -0.86 2.92 -24.51
N ILE A 299 -0.35 2.45 -25.64
CA ILE A 299 -1.15 1.99 -26.80
C ILE A 299 -1.06 0.49 -27.03
N GLY A 300 -0.14 -0.19 -26.36
CA GLY A 300 0.04 -1.63 -26.52
C GLY A 300 0.78 -2.28 -25.38
N PHE A 301 0.50 -3.57 -25.22
CA PHE A 301 1.15 -4.43 -24.25
C PHE A 301 1.40 -5.80 -24.89
N ILE A 302 2.65 -6.24 -24.87
CA ILE A 302 3.03 -7.60 -25.21
C ILE A 302 3.52 -8.24 -23.90
N PRO A 303 2.80 -9.22 -23.35
CA PRO A 303 3.23 -9.87 -22.13
C PRO A 303 4.57 -10.60 -22.33
N ALA A 304 5.38 -10.67 -21.28
CA ALA A 304 6.54 -11.55 -21.28
C ALA A 304 6.07 -13.00 -21.50
N ALA A 305 6.94 -13.87 -22.01
CA ALA A 305 6.65 -15.29 -22.25
C ALA A 305 6.41 -16.13 -20.96
N ALA A 306 5.96 -15.49 -19.87
CA ALA A 306 5.44 -16.12 -18.68
C ALA A 306 4.00 -16.58 -18.93
N THR A 307 3.60 -17.65 -18.25
CA THR A 307 2.26 -18.27 -18.31
C THR A 307 1.11 -17.35 -17.91
N ARG A 308 1.38 -16.14 -17.39
CA ARG A 308 0.36 -15.19 -16.91
C ARG A 308 0.70 -13.75 -17.24
N PRO A 309 -0.08 -13.10 -18.12
CA PRO A 309 0.15 -11.72 -18.51
C PRO A 309 -0.48 -10.77 -17.47
N ASP A 310 0.25 -9.71 -17.08
CA ASP A 310 -0.18 -8.77 -16.03
C ASP A 310 0.05 -7.31 -16.46
N PHE A 311 -0.94 -6.76 -17.17
CA PHE A 311 -0.91 -5.40 -17.67
C PHE A 311 -0.94 -4.35 -16.54
N ASP A 312 -1.66 -4.60 -15.44
CA ASP A 312 -1.73 -3.65 -14.32
C ASP A 312 -0.37 -3.55 -13.62
N ALA A 313 0.28 -4.68 -13.35
CA ALA A 313 1.64 -4.68 -12.79
C ALA A 313 2.66 -4.04 -13.75
N ALA A 314 2.57 -4.33 -15.05
CA ALA A 314 3.39 -3.66 -16.06
C ALA A 314 3.18 -2.13 -16.02
N LEU A 315 1.92 -1.68 -15.97
CA LEU A 315 1.55 -0.28 -15.92
C LEU A 315 2.04 0.39 -14.63
N ALA A 316 1.86 -0.25 -13.48
CA ALA A 316 2.38 0.19 -12.19
C ALA A 316 3.91 0.32 -12.21
N SER A 317 4.61 -0.58 -12.90
CA SER A 317 6.05 -0.47 -13.10
C SER A 317 6.45 0.70 -14.00
N THR A 318 5.59 1.22 -14.88
CA THR A 318 5.91 2.48 -15.60
C THR A 318 5.71 3.73 -14.76
N ASN A 319 5.05 3.59 -13.61
CA ASN A 319 4.97 4.65 -12.60
C ASN A 319 6.27 4.79 -11.78
N LEU A 320 7.36 4.16 -12.23
CA LEU A 320 8.71 4.28 -11.69
C LEU A 320 9.20 5.74 -11.76
N ARG A 321 8.77 6.54 -10.78
CA ARG A 321 9.76 7.07 -9.84
C ARG A 321 10.45 5.84 -9.25
N THR A 322 11.40 5.32 -10.00
CA THR A 322 12.40 4.35 -9.55
C THR A 322 12.85 4.81 -8.17
N HIS A 323 12.56 4.02 -7.15
CA HIS A 323 13.28 3.93 -5.88
C HIS A 323 13.83 5.25 -5.30
N LEU A 324 13.45 5.61 -4.07
CA LEU A 324 14.32 6.43 -3.21
C LEU A 324 14.54 7.88 -3.68
N ARG A 325 13.49 8.70 -3.77
CA ARG A 325 13.65 10.16 -3.61
C ARG A 325 12.73 10.68 -2.53
N GLY A 326 13.21 10.57 -1.28
CA GLY A 326 12.57 11.08 -0.07
C GLY A 326 11.22 10.41 0.26
N PRO A 327 10.69 10.58 1.48
CA PRO A 327 9.30 10.24 1.71
C PRO A 327 8.48 11.22 0.85
N LEU A 328 8.04 10.77 -0.33
CA LEU A 328 6.73 11.22 -0.77
C LEU A 328 5.77 10.71 0.30
N ASP A 329 4.87 11.57 0.78
CA ASP A 329 4.01 11.42 1.95
C ASP A 329 3.08 10.19 1.89
N PHE A 330 3.67 9.02 1.80
CA PHE A 330 3.02 7.75 2.01
C PHE A 330 3.06 7.50 3.50
N THR A 331 1.89 7.28 4.08
CA THR A 331 1.80 6.57 5.36
C THR A 331 2.58 5.26 5.26
N ASP A 332 3.14 4.80 6.37
CA ASP A 332 3.88 3.52 6.42
C ASP A 332 3.04 2.36 5.86
N THR A 333 1.72 2.42 6.05
CA THR A 333 0.74 1.47 5.48
C THR A 333 0.70 1.50 3.96
N ASN A 334 0.72 2.68 3.32
CA ASN A 334 0.72 2.78 1.86
C ASN A 334 2.04 2.30 1.24
N GLN A 335 3.17 2.47 1.94
CA GLN A 335 4.45 1.90 1.52
C GLN A 335 4.42 0.37 1.60
N SER A 336 3.85 -0.16 2.68
CA SER A 336 3.66 -1.60 2.89
C SER A 336 2.72 -2.20 1.84
N MET A 337 1.65 -1.50 1.48
CA MET A 337 0.75 -1.86 0.37
C MET A 337 1.45 -1.93 -0.99
N ALA A 338 2.35 -1.01 -1.28
CA ALA A 338 3.13 -1.05 -2.51
C ALA A 338 4.07 -2.26 -2.55
N ALA A 339 4.75 -2.57 -1.45
CA ALA A 339 5.59 -3.76 -1.32
C ALA A 339 4.77 -5.06 -1.39
N ALA A 340 3.58 -5.07 -0.77
CA ALA A 340 2.60 -6.14 -0.79
C ALA A 340 2.14 -6.51 -2.20
N ARG A 341 1.70 -5.50 -2.98
CA ARG A 341 1.27 -5.72 -4.37
C ARG A 341 2.40 -6.27 -5.22
N LYS A 342 3.61 -5.71 -5.12
CA LYS A 342 4.79 -6.24 -5.83
C LYS A 342 5.05 -7.71 -5.48
N LEU A 343 4.88 -8.09 -4.21
CA LEU A 343 5.05 -9.46 -3.77
C LEU A 343 3.97 -10.40 -4.34
N ALA A 344 2.72 -9.94 -4.41
CA ALA A 344 1.63 -10.64 -5.06
C ALA A 344 1.86 -10.78 -6.58
N ASP A 345 2.26 -9.73 -7.28
CA ASP A 345 2.57 -9.74 -8.72
C ASP A 345 3.70 -10.72 -9.06
N HIS A 346 4.73 -10.76 -8.22
CA HIS A 346 5.80 -11.75 -8.36
C HIS A 346 5.33 -13.18 -8.05
N ALA A 347 4.47 -13.37 -7.05
CA ALA A 347 3.90 -14.70 -6.77
C ALA A 347 3.00 -15.17 -7.93
N TYR A 348 2.28 -14.23 -8.54
CA TYR A 348 1.41 -14.47 -9.68
C TYR A 348 2.21 -14.88 -10.94
N SER A 349 3.22 -14.09 -11.31
CA SER A 349 4.14 -14.41 -12.43
C SER A 349 4.89 -15.73 -12.23
N ASP A 350 5.16 -16.13 -10.99
CA ASP A 350 5.74 -17.43 -10.63
C ASP A 350 4.77 -18.62 -10.74
N ASN A 351 3.48 -18.38 -11.06
CA ASN A 351 2.35 -19.31 -10.95
C ASN A 351 2.12 -19.86 -9.52
N ALA A 352 2.58 -19.15 -8.49
CA ALA A 352 2.42 -19.58 -7.10
C ALA A 352 1.00 -19.35 -6.58
N ILE A 353 0.25 -18.42 -7.19
CA ILE A 353 -1.13 -18.05 -6.86
C ILE A 353 -1.98 -17.97 -8.13
N THR A 354 -3.29 -18.15 -8.06
CA THR A 354 -4.26 -18.06 -9.18
C THR A 354 -4.59 -16.61 -9.57
N ASP A 355 -5.24 -16.39 -10.73
CA ASP A 355 -5.68 -15.05 -11.19
C ASP A 355 -6.67 -14.42 -10.21
N LEU A 356 -7.57 -15.24 -9.67
CA LEU A 356 -8.50 -14.83 -8.62
C LEU A 356 -7.76 -14.41 -7.35
N GLN A 357 -6.80 -15.22 -6.89
CA GLN A 357 -6.01 -14.93 -5.69
C GLN A 357 -5.19 -13.63 -5.85
N HIS A 358 -4.59 -13.42 -7.02
CA HIS A 358 -3.88 -12.17 -7.32
C HIS A 358 -4.84 -10.97 -7.29
N SER A 359 -5.99 -11.06 -7.96
CA SER A 359 -7.00 -10.00 -7.98
C SER A 359 -7.52 -9.65 -6.58
N VAL A 360 -7.71 -10.66 -5.71
CA VAL A 360 -8.07 -10.45 -4.31
C VAL A 360 -6.96 -9.74 -3.53
N LEU A 361 -5.71 -10.18 -3.65
CA LEU A 361 -4.57 -9.56 -2.95
C LEU A 361 -4.25 -8.15 -3.43
N THR A 362 -4.55 -7.83 -4.69
CA THR A 362 -4.40 -6.45 -5.21
C THR A 362 -5.57 -5.56 -4.82
N GLY A 363 -6.63 -6.10 -4.22
CA GLY A 363 -7.84 -5.38 -3.84
C GLY A 363 -8.72 -5.03 -5.03
N THR A 364 -8.59 -5.74 -6.16
CA THR A 364 -9.41 -5.53 -7.37
C THR A 364 -10.65 -6.43 -7.41
N THR A 365 -10.66 -7.48 -6.58
CA THR A 365 -11.80 -8.40 -6.38
C THR A 365 -12.05 -8.59 -4.88
N PRO A 366 -13.30 -8.59 -4.40
CA PRO A 366 -13.59 -8.86 -2.99
C PRO A 366 -13.12 -10.26 -2.56
N ALA A 367 -12.50 -10.37 -1.39
CA ALA A 367 -12.02 -11.66 -0.89
C ALA A 367 -13.11 -12.72 -0.68
N ALA A 368 -14.40 -12.34 -0.61
CA ALA A 368 -15.51 -13.29 -0.55
C ALA A 368 -15.63 -14.15 -1.82
N GLU A 369 -15.00 -13.75 -2.93
CA GLU A 369 -14.96 -14.53 -4.17
C GLU A 369 -14.02 -15.74 -4.08
N LEU A 370 -13.12 -15.83 -3.09
CA LEU A 370 -12.18 -16.94 -2.94
C LEU A 370 -12.90 -18.29 -2.75
N HIS A 371 -13.98 -18.30 -1.98
CA HIS A 371 -14.73 -19.52 -1.69
C HIS A 371 -16.22 -19.24 -1.45
N VAL A 372 -17.08 -20.21 -1.76
CA VAL A 372 -18.54 -20.09 -1.59
C VAL A 372 -18.95 -20.07 -0.11
N GLU A 373 -18.39 -20.97 0.71
CA GLU A 373 -18.60 -20.96 2.16
C GLU A 373 -17.83 -19.79 2.83
N PRO A 374 -18.49 -18.89 3.58
CA PRO A 374 -17.86 -17.66 4.10
C PRO A 374 -16.67 -17.87 5.04
N GLN A 375 -16.78 -18.82 5.99
CA GLN A 375 -15.69 -19.14 6.91
C GLN A 375 -14.46 -19.67 6.16
N GLN A 376 -14.70 -20.48 5.13
CA GLN A 376 -13.63 -21.04 4.31
C GLN A 376 -12.97 -19.96 3.45
N ALA A 377 -13.72 -18.95 2.98
CA ALA A 377 -13.14 -17.80 2.29
C ALA A 377 -12.19 -16.99 3.20
N VAL A 378 -12.51 -16.83 4.49
CA VAL A 378 -11.59 -16.24 5.48
C VAL A 378 -10.31 -17.07 5.59
N ALA A 379 -10.45 -18.38 5.75
CA ALA A 379 -9.31 -19.27 5.88
C ALA A 379 -8.40 -19.23 4.64
N GLU A 380 -8.99 -19.25 3.45
CA GLU A 380 -8.25 -19.13 2.20
C GLU A 380 -7.54 -17.80 2.06
N LEU A 381 -8.19 -16.69 2.45
CA LEU A 381 -7.55 -15.37 2.43
C LEU A 381 -6.34 -15.32 3.36
N VAL A 382 -6.50 -15.72 4.63
CA VAL A 382 -5.42 -15.63 5.62
C VAL A 382 -4.25 -16.50 5.20
N ARG A 383 -4.51 -17.77 4.81
CA ARG A 383 -3.48 -18.70 4.32
C ARG A 383 -2.79 -18.18 3.07
N LEU A 384 -3.53 -17.59 2.13
CA LEU A 384 -2.97 -17.00 0.91
C LEU A 384 -2.00 -15.85 1.24
N VAL A 385 -2.41 -14.92 2.12
CA VAL A 385 -1.54 -13.81 2.55
C VAL A 385 -0.29 -14.35 3.22
N ASP A 386 -0.43 -15.34 4.11
CA ASP A 386 0.70 -15.94 4.81
C ASP A 386 1.64 -16.69 3.89
N GLN A 387 1.11 -17.41 2.89
CA GLN A 387 1.91 -18.07 1.87
C GLN A 387 2.76 -17.06 1.07
N VAL A 388 2.23 -15.87 0.83
CA VAL A 388 2.92 -14.81 0.07
C VAL A 388 3.98 -14.11 0.94
N VAL A 389 3.65 -13.76 2.17
CA VAL A 389 4.50 -12.95 3.09
C VAL A 389 5.49 -13.81 3.89
N TYR A 390 5.06 -14.99 4.30
CA TYR A 390 5.79 -15.93 5.15
C TYR A 390 5.90 -17.32 4.51
N PRO A 391 6.50 -17.41 3.30
CA PRO A 391 6.58 -18.69 2.60
C PRO A 391 7.51 -19.67 3.32
N SER A 392 7.15 -20.95 3.25
CA SER A 392 7.99 -22.06 3.72
C SER A 392 8.92 -22.61 2.62
N ASP A 393 8.58 -22.42 1.35
CA ASP A 393 9.37 -22.95 0.24
C ASP A 393 10.53 -22.02 -0.17
N ARG A 394 11.63 -22.62 -0.65
CA ARG A 394 12.87 -21.91 -0.96
C ARG A 394 12.71 -20.94 -2.15
N LYS A 395 11.83 -21.22 -3.11
CA LYS A 395 11.64 -20.36 -4.30
C LYS A 395 10.91 -19.09 -3.88
N ALA A 396 9.83 -19.21 -3.14
CA ALA A 396 9.09 -18.10 -2.58
C ALA A 396 9.90 -17.29 -1.56
N LEU A 397 10.69 -17.94 -0.71
CA LEU A 397 11.62 -17.22 0.19
C LEU A 397 12.60 -16.33 -0.59
N ARG A 398 13.17 -16.82 -1.70
CA ARG A 398 14.04 -16.00 -2.57
C ARG A 398 13.29 -14.82 -3.18
N ARG A 399 12.05 -15.01 -3.62
CA ARG A 399 11.18 -13.94 -4.10
C ARG A 399 10.98 -12.89 -3.02
N THR A 400 10.50 -13.27 -1.83
CA THR A 400 10.24 -12.36 -0.73
C THR A 400 11.50 -11.62 -0.29
N THR A 401 12.64 -12.32 -0.15
CA THR A 401 13.93 -11.70 0.18
C THR A 401 14.37 -10.69 -0.88
N LYS A 402 14.16 -10.97 -2.18
CA LYS A 402 14.48 -10.03 -3.27
C LYS A 402 13.57 -8.81 -3.27
N VAL A 403 12.26 -9.02 -3.14
CA VAL A 403 11.25 -7.94 -3.17
C VAL A 403 11.42 -6.99 -1.97
N LEU A 404 11.65 -7.56 -0.79
CA LEU A 404 11.80 -6.81 0.47
C LEU A 404 13.24 -6.36 0.74
N VAL A 405 14.17 -6.63 -0.19
CA VAL A 405 15.59 -6.28 -0.09
C VAL A 405 16.20 -6.77 1.24
N GLU A 406 15.86 -7.99 1.61
CA GLU A 406 16.41 -8.64 2.79
C GLU A 406 17.82 -9.19 2.50
N PRO A 407 18.73 -9.20 3.48
CA PRO A 407 20.04 -9.81 3.31
C PRO A 407 19.90 -11.31 3.05
N SER A 408 20.70 -11.84 2.11
CA SER A 408 20.80 -13.28 1.82
C SER A 408 22.07 -13.86 2.47
N PRO A 409 22.00 -14.95 3.26
CA PRO A 409 20.82 -15.71 3.66
C PRO A 409 19.91 -14.94 4.63
N SER A 410 18.60 -15.19 4.59
CA SER A 410 17.62 -14.46 5.40
C SER A 410 17.84 -14.71 6.89
N LEU A 411 18.53 -13.78 7.54
CA LEU A 411 18.66 -13.71 8.99
C LEU A 411 17.44 -13.02 9.64
N LEU A 412 16.41 -12.67 8.85
CA LEU A 412 15.13 -12.07 9.25
C LEU A 412 15.25 -11.20 10.51
N ARG A 413 16.09 -10.15 10.45
CA ARG A 413 16.26 -9.19 11.56
C ARG A 413 14.91 -8.53 11.89
N ASP A 414 14.75 -8.01 13.10
CA ASP A 414 13.48 -7.50 13.62
C ASP A 414 12.82 -6.46 12.70
N LYS A 415 13.60 -5.59 12.07
CA LYS A 415 13.11 -4.64 11.06
C LYS A 415 12.40 -5.30 9.87
N HIS A 416 12.87 -6.46 9.42
CA HIS A 416 12.27 -7.19 8.31
C HIS A 416 11.04 -7.98 8.77
N ALA A 417 11.06 -8.52 9.99
CA ALA A 417 9.89 -9.15 10.59
C ALA A 417 8.75 -8.13 10.75
N LYS A 418 9.08 -6.91 11.21
CA LYS A 418 8.15 -5.77 11.28
C LYS A 418 7.60 -5.40 9.90
N ALA A 419 8.46 -5.20 8.92
CA ALA A 419 8.05 -4.86 7.56
C ALA A 419 7.14 -5.92 6.93
N ARG A 420 7.46 -7.21 7.10
CA ARG A 420 6.57 -8.30 6.64
C ARG A 420 5.21 -8.26 7.34
N GLY A 421 5.19 -7.91 8.62
CA GLY A 421 3.95 -7.75 9.36
C GLY A 421 3.08 -6.60 8.88
N GLU A 422 3.70 -5.46 8.60
CA GLU A 422 3.04 -4.30 7.98
C GLU A 422 2.49 -4.66 6.59
N ILE A 423 3.23 -5.46 5.82
CA ILE A 423 2.81 -6.00 4.51
C ILE A 423 1.63 -7.00 4.64
N ARG A 424 1.66 -7.90 5.63
CA ARG A 424 0.55 -8.84 5.89
C ARG A 424 -0.72 -8.09 6.24
N SER A 425 -0.64 -7.15 7.17
CA SER A 425 -1.73 -6.26 7.57
C SER A 425 -2.30 -5.53 6.35
N ALA A 426 -1.43 -4.91 5.55
CA ALA A 426 -1.79 -4.23 4.31
C ALA A 426 -2.55 -5.14 3.33
N LEU A 427 -2.05 -6.35 3.04
CA LEU A 427 -2.73 -7.30 2.15
C LEU A 427 -4.11 -7.72 2.65
N LEU A 428 -4.24 -8.02 3.95
CA LEU A 428 -5.53 -8.41 4.53
C LEU A 428 -6.54 -7.26 4.50
N THR A 429 -6.10 -6.05 4.85
CA THR A 429 -6.92 -4.84 4.79
C THR A 429 -7.40 -4.58 3.36
N ALA A 430 -6.50 -4.69 2.37
CA ALA A 430 -6.83 -4.43 0.98
C ALA A 430 -7.79 -5.47 0.39
N ALA A 431 -7.60 -6.74 0.71
CA ALA A 431 -8.42 -7.83 0.18
C ALA A 431 -9.86 -7.81 0.70
N VAL A 432 -10.07 -7.35 1.93
CA VAL A 432 -11.41 -7.28 2.54
C VAL A 432 -12.06 -5.92 2.33
N GLY A 433 -11.30 -4.84 2.44
CA GLY A 433 -11.79 -3.47 2.43
C GLY A 433 -12.61 -3.12 3.68
N GLY A 434 -12.33 -1.97 4.28
CA GLY A 434 -13.14 -1.37 5.32
C GLY A 434 -12.82 -1.81 6.73
N VAL A 435 -11.75 -2.59 6.88
CA VAL A 435 -11.28 -3.11 8.15
C VAL A 435 -9.88 -2.55 8.37
N ASP A 436 -9.71 -1.72 9.39
CA ASP A 436 -8.37 -1.34 9.83
C ASP A 436 -7.78 -2.49 10.65
N LEU A 437 -6.77 -3.14 10.09
CA LEU A 437 -6.04 -4.24 10.71
C LEU A 437 -4.62 -3.78 11.09
N PRO A 438 -4.43 -2.91 12.10
CA PRO A 438 -3.12 -2.34 12.38
C PRO A 438 -2.08 -3.44 12.63
N ALA A 439 -0.92 -3.34 11.98
CA ALA A 439 0.11 -4.37 12.00
C ALA A 439 0.59 -4.74 13.42
N ALA A 440 0.57 -3.78 14.35
CA ALA A 440 0.90 -4.02 15.76
C ALA A 440 -0.15 -4.87 16.50
N ALA A 441 -1.41 -4.83 16.07
CA ALA A 441 -2.50 -5.64 16.65
C ALA A 441 -2.64 -7.01 15.98
N MET A 442 -2.20 -7.13 14.71
CA MET A 442 -2.32 -8.34 13.88
C MET A 442 -1.41 -9.51 14.26
N ASP A 443 -0.56 -9.32 15.27
CA ASP A 443 0.35 -10.31 15.83
C ASP A 443 1.18 -11.07 14.79
N ASN A 444 2.33 -10.51 14.45
CA ASN A 444 3.19 -11.16 13.47
C ASN A 444 3.86 -12.39 14.10
N PRO A 445 3.84 -13.56 13.44
CA PRO A 445 4.35 -14.78 14.02
C PRO A 445 5.80 -14.62 14.47
N HIS A 446 6.16 -15.34 15.54
CA HIS A 446 7.49 -15.25 16.14
C HIS A 446 8.59 -15.47 15.09
N ARG A 447 9.71 -14.76 15.21
CA ARG A 447 10.82 -14.75 14.23
C ARG A 447 11.32 -16.14 13.83
N THR A 448 11.27 -17.10 14.75
CA THR A 448 11.67 -18.50 14.52
C THR A 448 10.67 -19.30 13.67
N ALA A 449 9.39 -18.92 13.67
CA ALA A 449 8.37 -19.48 12.80
C ALA A 449 8.40 -18.80 11.43
N VAL A 450 8.52 -17.47 11.38
CA VAL A 450 8.59 -16.68 10.14
C VAL A 450 9.73 -17.10 9.21
N SER A 451 10.88 -17.51 9.75
CA SER A 451 12.01 -18.00 8.94
C SER A 451 11.78 -19.38 8.32
N LYS A 452 10.84 -20.17 8.85
CA LYS A 452 10.45 -21.50 8.35
C LYS A 452 9.15 -21.48 7.54
N GLY A 453 8.50 -20.33 7.49
CA GLY A 453 7.13 -20.16 7.00
C GLY A 453 6.08 -20.52 8.05
N ILE A 454 4.88 -19.96 7.91
CA ILE A 454 3.76 -20.26 8.82
C ILE A 454 3.17 -21.63 8.43
N PRO A 455 3.14 -22.61 9.33
CA PRO A 455 2.56 -23.92 9.03
C PRO A 455 1.03 -23.84 8.95
N THR A 456 0.46 -24.50 7.95
CA THR A 456 -0.99 -24.72 7.81
C THR A 456 -1.25 -26.23 7.76
N THR A 457 -2.29 -26.73 8.44
CA THR A 457 -2.63 -28.17 8.39
C THR A 457 -3.24 -28.58 7.05
N GLY A 458 -3.68 -27.62 6.22
CA GLY A 458 -4.39 -27.87 4.96
C GLY A 458 -5.85 -28.32 5.14
N SER A 459 -6.32 -28.41 6.38
CA SER A 459 -7.70 -28.81 6.71
C SER A 459 -8.70 -27.71 6.37
N SER A 460 -9.93 -28.06 6.01
CA SER A 460 -11.05 -27.09 5.94
C SER A 460 -11.36 -26.50 7.33
N VAL A 461 -12.01 -25.34 7.39
CA VAL A 461 -12.42 -24.75 8.68
C VAL A 461 -13.28 -25.71 9.50
N ARG A 462 -14.19 -26.44 8.86
CA ARG A 462 -15.03 -27.44 9.54
C ARG A 462 -14.20 -28.56 10.18
N GLN A 463 -13.18 -29.05 9.47
CA GLN A 463 -12.27 -30.07 10.00
C GLN A 463 -11.41 -29.53 11.15
N LEU A 464 -10.93 -28.29 11.05
CA LEU A 464 -10.20 -27.63 12.13
C LEU A 464 -11.06 -27.52 13.39
N ILE A 465 -12.31 -27.08 13.26
CA ILE A 465 -13.26 -26.98 14.38
C ILE A 465 -13.50 -28.36 15.02
N THR A 466 -13.72 -29.40 14.19
CA THR A 466 -13.92 -30.77 14.69
C THR A 466 -12.68 -31.29 15.43
N ALA A 467 -11.48 -31.10 14.88
CA ALA A 467 -10.24 -31.54 15.51
C ALA A 467 -9.91 -30.75 16.79
N ALA A 468 -10.22 -29.45 16.82
CA ALA A 468 -10.01 -28.60 18.00
C ALA A 468 -10.95 -28.94 19.17
N ALA A 469 -12.12 -29.49 18.86
CA ALA A 469 -13.15 -29.94 19.80
C ALA A 469 -12.98 -31.40 20.26
N ASP A 470 -11.98 -32.14 19.77
CA ASP A 470 -11.71 -33.50 20.22
C ASP A 470 -11.43 -33.50 21.73
N SER A 471 -12.13 -34.36 22.49
CA SER A 471 -11.97 -34.45 23.95
C SER A 471 -10.57 -34.91 24.36
N ASN A 472 -9.86 -35.66 23.51
CA ASN A 472 -8.55 -36.21 23.80
C ASN A 472 -7.42 -35.25 23.36
N PRO A 473 -6.46 -34.90 24.25
CA PRO A 473 -5.27 -34.17 23.85
C PRO A 473 -4.47 -34.94 22.79
N SER A 474 -4.19 -34.31 21.65
CA SER A 474 -3.40 -34.88 20.57
C SER A 474 -2.62 -33.79 19.84
N ALA A 475 -1.56 -34.16 19.12
CA ALA A 475 -0.81 -33.21 18.29
C ALA A 475 -1.70 -32.57 17.20
N ALA A 476 -2.66 -33.34 16.66
CA ALA A 476 -3.63 -32.85 15.69
C ALA A 476 -4.58 -31.81 16.29
N ARG A 477 -5.06 -32.05 17.53
CA ARG A 477 -5.89 -31.08 18.27
C ARG A 477 -5.13 -29.79 18.54
N ALA A 478 -3.87 -29.88 18.99
CA ALA A 478 -3.03 -28.70 19.23
C ALA A 478 -2.80 -27.90 17.95
N ALA A 479 -2.40 -28.56 16.85
CA ALA A 479 -2.18 -27.90 15.56
C ALA A 479 -3.47 -27.24 15.00
N ALA A 480 -4.63 -27.89 15.17
CA ALA A 480 -5.90 -27.32 14.74
C ALA A 480 -6.27 -26.06 15.53
N ARG A 481 -6.01 -26.04 16.85
CA ARG A 481 -6.27 -24.89 17.73
C ARG A 481 -5.33 -23.72 17.43
N ASP A 482 -4.05 -24.00 17.20
CA ASP A 482 -3.08 -22.99 16.79
C ASP A 482 -3.47 -22.35 15.46
N GLU A 483 -3.85 -23.16 14.47
CA GLU A 483 -4.28 -22.65 13.16
C GLU A 483 -5.58 -21.84 13.27
N LEU A 484 -6.58 -22.28 14.05
CA LEU A 484 -7.80 -21.51 14.28
C LEU A 484 -7.52 -20.14 14.91
N GLY A 485 -6.61 -20.07 15.89
CA GLY A 485 -6.20 -18.80 16.49
C GLY A 485 -5.58 -17.85 15.46
N HIS A 486 -4.76 -18.39 14.57
CA HIS A 486 -4.13 -17.63 13.49
C HIS A 486 -5.16 -17.12 12.46
N LEU A 487 -6.13 -17.97 12.09
CA LEU A 487 -7.23 -17.60 11.19
C LEU A 487 -8.19 -16.58 11.80
N ALA A 488 -8.37 -16.60 13.13
CA ALA A 488 -9.25 -15.70 13.87
C ALA A 488 -8.64 -14.31 14.10
N ALA A 489 -7.32 -14.17 14.04
CA ALA A 489 -6.62 -12.93 14.36
C ALA A 489 -7.17 -11.68 13.63
N PRO A 490 -7.45 -11.68 12.31
CA PRO A 490 -8.06 -10.52 11.64
C PRO A 490 -9.44 -10.17 12.20
N GLY A 491 -10.24 -11.18 12.52
CA GLY A 491 -11.57 -11.02 13.10
C GLY A 491 -11.55 -10.48 14.53
N LEU A 492 -10.57 -10.90 15.34
CA LEU A 492 -10.36 -10.38 16.69
C LEU A 492 -9.96 -8.90 16.68
N VAL A 493 -9.07 -8.51 15.76
CA VAL A 493 -8.66 -7.11 15.56
C VAL A 493 -9.83 -6.27 15.03
N ASN A 494 -10.57 -6.76 14.03
CA ASN A 494 -11.73 -6.09 13.46
C ASN A 494 -12.90 -5.95 14.44
N GLY A 495 -13.21 -7.03 15.17
CA GLY A 495 -14.21 -7.05 16.25
C GLY A 495 -13.76 -6.28 17.48
N LYS A 496 -12.52 -5.76 17.47
CA LYS A 496 -11.91 -4.93 18.53
C LYS A 496 -11.94 -5.61 19.88
N VAL A 497 -11.74 -6.93 19.87
CA VAL A 497 -11.76 -7.77 21.06
C VAL A 497 -10.36 -7.94 21.57
N PHE A 498 -10.11 -7.30 22.71
CA PHE A 498 -8.93 -7.59 23.50
C PHE A 498 -9.15 -8.95 24.18
N LEU A 499 -8.21 -9.88 23.98
CA LEU A 499 -8.11 -11.08 24.81
C LEU A 499 -7.69 -10.64 26.23
N GLY A 500 -8.66 -10.15 27.00
CA GLY A 500 -8.60 -9.98 28.46
C GLY A 500 -8.35 -11.33 29.17
N PRO A 501 -8.47 -11.44 30.50
CA PRO A 501 -7.61 -12.18 31.44
C PRO A 501 -7.55 -13.73 31.35
N TYR A 502 -7.53 -14.32 30.16
CA TYR A 502 -7.33 -15.75 29.89
C TYR A 502 -5.88 -16.25 30.16
N GLY A 503 -5.14 -15.60 31.06
CA GLY A 503 -3.83 -16.10 31.48
C GLY A 503 -3.00 -15.09 32.28
N SER A 504 -3.16 -15.11 33.60
CA SER A 504 -2.18 -14.56 34.54
C SER A 504 -0.91 -15.42 34.54
N THR A 505 -0.03 -15.27 33.54
CA THR A 505 1.38 -15.68 33.63
C THR A 505 2.25 -14.84 32.68
N GLY A 506 2.96 -13.85 33.23
CA GLY A 506 4.38 -13.64 32.91
C GLY A 506 4.80 -12.69 31.79
N ASP A 507 4.10 -12.53 30.67
CA ASP A 507 4.61 -11.63 29.62
C ASP A 507 3.51 -10.92 28.82
N ARG A 508 3.20 -9.68 29.24
CA ARG A 508 1.99 -8.90 28.89
C ARG A 508 2.13 -8.00 27.65
N ARG A 509 3.11 -8.22 26.76
CA ARG A 509 3.41 -7.25 25.69
C ARG A 509 3.17 -7.73 24.25
N GLN A 510 2.87 -9.01 24.00
CA GLN A 510 2.67 -9.54 22.64
C GLN A 510 1.36 -10.34 22.53
N THR A 511 0.66 -10.20 21.40
CA THR A 511 -0.63 -10.86 21.15
C THR A 511 -0.44 -12.37 20.91
N SER A 512 0.74 -12.82 20.49
CA SER A 512 1.08 -14.22 20.20
C SER A 512 1.02 -15.12 21.42
N THR A 513 1.40 -14.60 22.58
CA THR A 513 1.27 -15.32 23.84
C THR A 513 -0.19 -15.41 24.28
N LYS A 514 -1.03 -14.43 23.92
CA LYS A 514 -2.47 -14.43 24.21
C LYS A 514 -3.24 -15.39 23.31
N LEU A 515 -2.94 -15.43 22.02
CA LEU A 515 -3.53 -16.40 21.09
C LEU A 515 -3.15 -17.83 21.46
N ALA A 516 -1.88 -18.08 21.81
CA ALA A 516 -1.45 -19.39 22.29
C ALA A 516 -2.13 -19.79 23.62
N ALA A 517 -2.31 -18.85 24.56
CA ALA A 517 -3.03 -19.10 25.80
C ALA A 517 -4.53 -19.38 25.56
N ALA A 518 -5.18 -18.61 24.67
CA ALA A 518 -6.57 -18.83 24.30
C ALA A 518 -6.76 -20.16 23.56
N ALA A 519 -5.82 -20.55 22.68
CA ALA A 519 -5.85 -21.84 21.98
C ALA A 519 -5.83 -23.04 22.94
N ALA A 520 -5.28 -22.88 24.16
CA ALA A 520 -5.27 -23.95 25.16
C ALA A 520 -6.66 -24.22 25.77
N THR A 521 -7.61 -23.28 25.70
CA THR A 521 -8.93 -23.39 26.36
C THR A 521 -10.06 -23.63 25.36
N GLU A 522 -11.16 -24.25 25.80
CA GLU A 522 -12.34 -24.46 24.96
C GLU A 522 -13.07 -23.14 24.65
N ASP A 523 -13.14 -22.23 25.62
CA ASP A 523 -13.73 -20.90 25.43
C ASP A 523 -12.94 -20.06 24.42
N GLY A 524 -11.61 -20.17 24.41
CA GLY A 524 -10.78 -19.50 23.41
C GLY A 524 -11.00 -20.04 21.99
N VAL A 525 -11.24 -21.35 21.84
CA VAL A 525 -11.60 -21.94 20.54
C VAL A 525 -12.96 -21.44 20.05
N LEU A 526 -13.96 -21.34 20.93
CA LEU A 526 -15.27 -20.77 20.57
C LEU A 526 -15.13 -19.30 20.15
N LEU A 527 -14.32 -18.53 20.86
CA LEU A 527 -14.02 -17.14 20.50
C LEU A 527 -13.35 -17.03 19.11
N PHE A 528 -12.45 -17.96 18.76
CA PHE A 528 -11.84 -17.99 17.43
C PHE A 528 -12.87 -18.23 16.33
N ILE A 529 -13.83 -19.13 16.56
CA ILE A 529 -14.91 -19.39 15.60
C ILE A 529 -15.76 -18.12 15.41
N GLU A 530 -16.15 -17.46 16.51
CA GLU A 530 -16.92 -16.20 16.46
C GLU A 530 -16.18 -15.09 15.70
N ALA A 531 -14.87 -14.96 15.92
CA ALA A 531 -14.04 -13.98 15.23
C ALA A 531 -13.95 -14.27 13.72
N ILE A 532 -13.81 -15.54 13.33
CA ILE A 532 -13.82 -15.94 11.91
C ILE A 532 -15.19 -15.60 11.29
N ASP A 533 -16.30 -15.87 11.98
CA ASP A 533 -17.65 -15.53 11.51
C ASP A 533 -17.86 -14.03 11.35
N ALA A 534 -17.38 -13.24 12.31
CA ALA A 534 -17.43 -11.78 12.25
C ALA A 534 -16.65 -11.23 11.05
N PHE A 535 -15.46 -11.77 10.79
CA PHE A 535 -14.65 -11.36 9.64
C PHE A 535 -15.28 -11.81 8.31
N ALA A 536 -15.82 -13.02 8.26
CA ALA A 536 -16.55 -13.55 7.11
C ALA A 536 -17.75 -12.67 6.74
N ARG A 537 -18.49 -12.18 7.75
CA ARG A 537 -19.60 -11.25 7.56
C ARG A 537 -19.16 -9.95 6.88
N VAL A 538 -18.04 -9.36 7.32
CA VAL A 538 -17.52 -8.15 6.66
C VAL A 538 -17.16 -8.43 5.21
N MET A 539 -16.49 -9.55 4.93
CA MET A 539 -16.18 -9.97 3.56
C MET A 539 -17.45 -10.10 2.70
N GLN A 540 -18.51 -10.73 3.21
CA GLN A 540 -19.78 -10.89 2.48
C GLN A 540 -20.46 -9.53 2.20
N LEU A 541 -20.52 -8.65 3.21
CA LEU A 541 -21.10 -7.31 3.06
C LEU A 541 -20.34 -6.49 2.01
N ARG A 542 -19.01 -6.58 2.00
CA ARG A 542 -18.17 -5.88 1.01
C ARG A 542 -18.32 -6.42 -0.40
N ALA A 543 -18.62 -7.71 -0.55
CA ALA A 543 -18.99 -8.31 -1.82
C ALA A 543 -20.46 -8.11 -2.20
N GLN A 544 -21.24 -7.34 -1.43
CA GLN A 544 -22.68 -7.14 -1.62
C GLN A 544 -23.48 -8.46 -1.65
N ARG A 545 -22.98 -9.48 -0.95
CA ARG A 545 -23.62 -10.79 -0.84
C ARG A 545 -24.55 -10.84 0.39
N PRO A 546 -25.61 -11.66 0.34
CA PRO A 546 -26.46 -11.88 1.49
C PRO A 546 -25.66 -12.50 2.64
N VAL A 547 -25.79 -11.91 3.82
CA VAL A 547 -25.13 -12.40 5.03
C VAL A 547 -25.99 -13.50 5.63
N PRO A 548 -25.49 -14.74 5.79
CA PRO A 548 -26.23 -15.78 6.48
C PRO A 548 -26.52 -15.36 7.93
N ALA A 549 -27.67 -15.78 8.46
CA ALA A 549 -28.06 -15.52 9.85
C ALA A 549 -27.01 -16.09 10.82
N GLN A 550 -26.81 -15.39 11.95
CA GLN A 550 -25.82 -15.72 12.98
C GLN A 550 -25.80 -17.22 13.32
N SER A 551 -24.66 -17.87 13.12
CA SER A 551 -24.36 -19.21 13.65
C SER A 551 -24.12 -19.20 15.17
N VAL A 552 -23.68 -18.06 15.70
CA VAL A 552 -23.37 -17.87 17.13
C VAL A 552 -24.05 -16.59 17.63
N PRO A 553 -24.81 -16.63 18.75
CA PRO A 553 -25.49 -15.45 19.27
C PRO A 553 -24.49 -14.35 19.64
N ASP A 554 -24.81 -13.09 19.30
CA ASP A 554 -24.06 -11.93 19.78
C ASP A 554 -23.90 -12.01 21.31
N GLY A 555 -22.67 -12.00 21.82
CA GLY A 555 -22.50 -12.07 23.27
C GLY A 555 -21.11 -11.92 23.86
N ARG A 556 -20.07 -12.53 23.25
CA ARG A 556 -18.72 -12.60 23.87
C ARG A 556 -17.72 -11.57 23.36
N LEU A 557 -17.91 -11.01 22.16
CA LEU A 557 -17.08 -9.92 21.64
C LEU A 557 -17.50 -8.57 22.26
N ARG A 558 -16.79 -8.07 23.27
CA ARG A 558 -17.12 -6.81 24.00
C ARG A 558 -15.88 -5.96 24.33
N ARG A 559 -16.10 -4.67 24.65
CA ARG A 559 -15.05 -3.78 25.20
C ARG A 559 -14.46 -4.38 26.48
N VAL A 560 -13.14 -4.24 26.65
CA VAL A 560 -12.43 -4.60 27.89
C VAL A 560 -11.85 -3.32 28.48
N ASP A 561 -12.59 -2.67 29.37
CA ASP A 561 -12.10 -1.49 30.07
C ASP A 561 -11.22 -1.94 31.26
N ASN A 562 -9.98 -1.46 31.32
CA ASN A 562 -9.03 -1.71 32.41
C ASN A 562 -8.74 -3.18 32.78
N GLY A 563 -8.98 -4.12 31.85
CA GLY A 563 -8.71 -5.55 32.07
C GLY A 563 -9.82 -6.31 32.81
N ASP A 564 -10.89 -5.64 33.21
CA ASP A 564 -12.08 -6.27 33.78
C ASP A 564 -13.14 -6.50 32.69
N PHE A 565 -13.77 -7.68 32.74
CA PHE A 565 -14.88 -8.06 31.86
C PHE A 565 -16.19 -7.56 32.45
N ASP A 566 -16.84 -6.61 31.78
CA ASP A 566 -18.21 -6.19 32.10
C ASP A 566 -19.19 -6.76 31.06
N ALA A 567 -20.05 -7.67 31.50
CA ALA A 567 -21.11 -8.29 30.69
C ALA A 567 -22.23 -7.30 30.27
N THR A 568 -22.14 -6.03 30.67
CA THR A 568 -23.06 -4.95 30.29
C THR A 568 -22.43 -3.91 29.36
N SER A 569 -21.15 -4.06 29.02
CA SER A 569 -20.43 -3.07 28.21
C SER A 569 -20.90 -3.01 26.75
N THR A 570 -20.73 -1.82 26.16
CA THR A 570 -21.05 -1.49 24.76
C THR A 570 -20.17 -2.28 23.78
N PRO A 571 -20.61 -2.48 22.53
CA PRO A 571 -19.77 -3.03 21.46
C PRO A 571 -18.48 -2.21 21.30
N ALA A 572 -17.36 -2.88 21.03
CA ALA A 572 -16.08 -2.20 20.80
C ALA A 572 -16.10 -1.52 19.42
N ASP A 573 -15.85 -0.20 19.38
CA ASP A 573 -15.90 0.62 18.16
C ASP A 573 -14.56 1.34 17.88
N SER A 574 -14.50 2.04 16.74
CA SER A 574 -13.25 2.54 16.16
C SER A 574 -12.64 3.64 17.02
N GLU A 575 -13.51 4.40 17.69
CA GLU A 575 -13.15 5.53 18.53
C GLU A 575 -12.52 5.04 19.85
N TRP A 576 -13.10 4.00 20.47
CA TRP A 576 -12.52 3.37 21.67
C TRP A 576 -11.10 2.85 21.41
N PHE A 577 -10.88 2.14 20.30
CA PHE A 577 -9.58 1.54 19.99
C PHE A 577 -8.54 2.59 19.61
N THR A 578 -8.89 3.61 18.82
CA THR A 578 -7.97 4.70 18.46
C THR A 578 -7.54 5.53 19.68
N GLY A 579 -8.42 5.65 20.69
CA GLY A 579 -8.10 6.31 21.96
C GLY A 579 -7.28 5.46 22.94
N HIS A 580 -7.39 4.12 22.88
CA HIS A 580 -6.72 3.19 23.81
C HIS A 580 -5.50 2.47 23.20
N TRP A 581 -5.27 2.60 21.89
CA TRP A 581 -4.21 1.92 21.16
C TRP A 581 -3.70 2.78 19.99
N PRO A 582 -2.39 2.98 19.78
CA PRO A 582 -1.25 2.68 20.64
C PRO A 582 -0.79 3.94 21.39
N VAL A 583 -0.80 3.92 22.73
CA VAL A 583 -0.10 4.94 23.49
C VAL A 583 1.39 4.68 23.35
N SER A 584 2.07 5.54 22.59
CA SER A 584 3.52 5.67 22.62
C SER A 584 3.95 5.95 24.06
N SER A 585 4.50 4.94 24.73
CA SER A 585 5.24 5.14 25.97
C SER A 585 6.53 5.90 25.63
N GLY A 586 6.52 7.21 25.77
CA GLY A 586 7.70 8.06 25.60
C GLY A 586 7.41 9.55 25.71
N SER A 587 7.65 10.08 26.92
CA SER A 587 8.03 11.46 27.27
C SER A 587 7.13 12.62 26.78
N ASP A 588 6.32 13.21 27.67
CA ASP A 588 6.79 14.27 28.57
C ASP A 588 5.71 14.61 29.62
N ASP A 589 6.20 15.05 30.77
CA ASP A 589 5.50 15.24 32.04
C ASP A 589 4.33 16.23 32.00
N SER A 590 3.23 15.89 32.68
CA SER A 590 2.72 16.67 33.82
C SER A 590 1.56 15.94 34.53
N ASN A 591 1.84 15.45 35.75
CA ASN A 591 0.99 15.33 36.96
C ASN A 591 -0.54 15.46 36.74
N ASP A 592 -1.40 14.50 37.06
CA ASP A 592 -1.59 13.87 38.36
C ASP A 592 -2.56 12.67 38.22
N GLU A 593 -2.40 11.67 39.10
CA GLU A 593 -3.37 10.59 39.42
C GLU A 593 -3.79 9.61 38.30
N ALA A 594 -2.85 8.71 37.94
CA ALA A 594 -3.17 7.40 37.39
C ALA A 594 -2.43 6.31 38.18
N GLY A 595 -3.14 5.21 38.48
CA GLY A 595 -2.70 4.12 39.35
C GLY A 595 -1.26 3.67 39.10
N THR A 596 -0.51 3.62 40.19
CA THR A 596 0.91 3.32 40.24
C THR A 596 1.22 2.01 39.48
N PRO A 597 2.22 1.99 38.59
CA PRO A 597 2.85 0.74 38.16
C PRO A 597 3.29 0.01 39.43
N SER A 598 2.86 -1.22 39.63
CA SER A 598 3.61 -2.09 40.54
C SER A 598 4.97 -2.25 39.87
N GLY A 599 5.96 -1.52 40.37
CA GLY A 599 7.34 -1.76 39.99
C GLY A 599 7.64 -3.25 40.19
N PRO A 600 8.53 -3.84 39.39
CA PRO A 600 8.97 -5.22 39.62
C PRO A 600 9.29 -5.37 41.11
N SER A 601 8.84 -6.44 41.75
CA SER A 601 9.13 -6.66 43.17
C SER A 601 10.64 -6.52 43.40
N PRO A 602 11.12 -6.11 44.57
CA PRO A 602 12.56 -6.03 44.85
C PRO A 602 13.31 -7.32 44.46
N SER A 603 12.64 -8.48 44.56
CA SER A 603 13.13 -9.78 44.10
C SER A 603 13.22 -9.93 42.58
N GLU A 604 12.28 -9.37 41.81
CA GLU A 604 12.30 -9.33 40.34
C GLU A 604 13.29 -8.30 39.81
N GLN A 605 13.38 -7.12 40.44
CA GLN A 605 14.43 -6.12 40.15
C GLN A 605 15.82 -6.69 40.40
N TRP A 606 15.96 -7.44 41.49
CA TRP A 606 17.20 -8.14 41.83
C TRP A 606 17.51 -9.27 40.85
N SER A 607 16.52 -10.11 40.51
CA SER A 607 16.68 -11.21 39.56
C SER A 607 16.99 -10.73 38.14
N GLU A 608 16.39 -9.63 37.69
CA GLU A 608 16.73 -9.02 36.40
C GLU A 608 18.10 -8.37 36.42
N ARG A 609 18.49 -7.67 37.49
CA ARG A 609 19.84 -7.14 37.64
C ARG A 609 20.89 -8.25 37.67
N VAL A 610 20.62 -9.36 38.35
CA VAL A 610 21.49 -10.55 38.38
C VAL A 610 21.56 -11.22 37.01
N LYS A 611 20.43 -11.38 36.28
CA LYS A 611 20.42 -11.91 34.90
C LYS A 611 21.19 -11.02 33.93
N LYS A 612 20.99 -9.70 34.01
CA LYS A 612 21.68 -8.71 33.16
C LYS A 612 23.18 -8.69 33.44
N THR A 613 23.58 -8.81 34.71
CA THR A 613 24.99 -8.86 35.11
C THR A 613 25.64 -10.20 34.76
N GLN A 614 24.90 -11.31 34.88
CA GLN A 614 25.35 -12.63 34.41
C GLN A 614 25.56 -12.66 32.90
N GLY A 615 24.64 -12.07 32.12
CA GLY A 615 24.81 -11.93 30.67
C GLY A 615 26.01 -11.06 30.28
N LEU A 616 26.31 -10.02 31.07
CA LEU A 616 27.52 -9.21 30.89
C LEU A 616 28.80 -9.99 31.23
N VAL A 617 28.78 -10.84 32.26
CA VAL A 617 29.90 -11.73 32.62
C VAL A 617 30.12 -12.81 31.56
N ASP A 618 29.04 -13.41 31.04
CA ASP A 618 29.13 -14.44 30.00
C ASP A 618 29.64 -13.82 28.68
N MET A 619 29.23 -12.59 28.35
CA MET A 619 29.78 -11.81 27.23
C MET A 619 31.25 -11.41 27.45
N ALA A 620 31.64 -11.07 28.68
CA ALA A 620 33.03 -10.78 29.01
C ALA A 620 33.92 -12.04 28.89
N LYS A 621 33.43 -13.21 29.35
CA LYS A 621 34.10 -14.50 29.16
C LYS A 621 34.28 -14.83 27.69
N LEU A 622 33.22 -14.68 26.90
CA LEU A 622 33.27 -14.90 25.46
C LEU A 622 34.24 -13.91 24.79
N GLY A 623 34.26 -12.65 25.22
CA GLY A 623 35.21 -11.64 24.76
C GLY A 623 36.66 -12.02 25.05
N VAL A 624 36.96 -12.49 26.27
CA VAL A 624 38.31 -12.95 26.66
C VAL A 624 38.70 -14.20 25.88
N THR A 625 37.81 -15.19 25.72
CA THR A 625 38.07 -16.38 24.90
C THR A 625 38.35 -16.02 23.44
N ASN A 626 37.56 -15.10 22.86
CA ASN A 626 37.78 -14.64 21.48
C ASN A 626 39.11 -13.91 21.32
N VAL A 627 39.53 -13.13 22.32
CA VAL A 627 40.85 -12.47 22.33
C VAL A 627 41.97 -13.51 22.41
N GLU A 628 41.83 -14.51 23.29
CA GLU A 628 42.80 -15.60 23.44
C GLU A 628 42.93 -16.44 22.15
N GLU A 629 41.81 -16.77 21.49
CA GLU A 629 41.79 -17.46 20.19
C GLU A 629 42.39 -16.61 19.07
N HIS A 630 42.09 -15.31 19.03
CA HIS A 630 42.68 -14.38 18.07
C HIS A 630 44.20 -14.27 18.23
N PHE A 631 44.72 -14.29 19.46
CA PHE A 631 46.16 -14.28 19.70
C PHE A 631 46.84 -15.62 19.37
N LYS A 632 46.21 -16.76 19.66
CA LYS A 632 46.69 -18.08 19.17
C LYS A 632 46.76 -18.12 17.65
N ALA A 633 45.81 -17.49 16.96
CA ALA A 633 45.78 -17.36 15.50
C ALA A 633 46.77 -16.32 14.95
N MET A 634 47.18 -15.32 15.73
CA MET A 634 48.19 -14.31 15.38
C MET A 634 49.64 -14.81 15.57
N GLY A 635 49.86 -15.89 16.34
CA GLY A 635 51.16 -16.53 16.56
C GLY A 635 51.99 -16.82 15.29
N PRO A 636 51.40 -17.17 14.14
CA PRO A 636 52.12 -17.36 12.88
C PRO A 636 52.27 -16.10 12.00
N LEU A 637 51.58 -14.99 12.32
CA LEU A 637 51.45 -13.81 11.44
C LEU A 637 52.41 -12.65 11.78
N VAL A 638 53.21 -12.79 12.84
CA VAL A 638 54.31 -11.86 13.11
C VAL A 638 55.53 -12.38 12.37
N GLY A 639 55.85 -11.75 11.23
CA GLY A 639 57.00 -12.12 10.41
C GLY A 639 58.33 -12.07 11.17
N PRO A 640 59.42 -12.61 10.58
CA PRO A 640 60.70 -12.89 11.26
C PRO A 640 61.41 -11.67 11.88
N ASP A 641 60.96 -10.45 11.62
CA ASP A 641 61.63 -9.21 12.04
C ASP A 641 61.01 -8.54 13.28
N ARG A 642 60.06 -9.18 13.97
CA ARG A 642 59.59 -8.71 15.28
C ARG A 642 59.13 -9.86 16.18
N GLU A 643 60.05 -10.68 16.67
CA GLU A 643 59.72 -11.63 17.74
C GLU A 643 59.40 -10.85 19.02
N MET A 644 58.16 -10.97 19.54
CA MET A 644 57.88 -10.59 20.92
C MET A 644 58.85 -11.34 21.82
N THR A 645 59.57 -10.61 22.66
CA THR A 645 60.51 -11.21 23.62
C THR A 645 59.74 -12.14 24.56
N SER A 646 60.41 -13.15 25.13
CA SER A 646 59.78 -14.06 26.10
C SER A 646 59.18 -13.32 27.30
N GLY A 647 59.79 -12.19 27.71
CA GLY A 647 59.28 -11.32 28.77
C GLY A 647 58.00 -10.58 28.40
N GLU A 648 57.87 -10.09 27.17
CA GLU A 648 56.62 -9.48 26.69
C GLU A 648 55.50 -10.52 26.58
N ARG A 649 55.81 -11.72 26.08
CA ARG A 649 54.84 -12.84 26.05
C ARG A 649 54.34 -13.22 27.44
N GLN A 650 55.26 -13.33 28.41
CA GLN A 650 54.88 -13.65 29.78
C GLN A 650 54.05 -12.54 30.43
N GLY A 651 54.47 -11.27 30.28
CA GLY A 651 53.73 -10.14 30.85
C GLY A 651 52.31 -9.96 30.29
N TRP A 652 52.09 -10.33 29.02
CA TRP A 652 50.76 -10.34 28.42
C TRP A 652 49.92 -11.54 28.86
N GLN A 653 50.52 -12.72 29.00
CA GLN A 653 49.84 -13.89 29.53
C GLN A 653 49.42 -13.66 30.99
N ASP A 654 50.28 -13.05 31.80
CA ASP A 654 49.98 -12.71 33.19
C ASP A 654 48.80 -11.70 33.29
N GLN A 655 48.68 -10.76 32.34
CA GLN A 655 47.54 -9.84 32.28
C GLN A 655 46.23 -10.51 31.83
N LEU A 656 46.31 -11.45 30.89
CA LEU A 656 45.17 -12.26 30.45
C LEU A 656 44.68 -13.18 31.56
N ASP A 657 45.60 -13.86 32.25
CA ASP A 657 45.31 -14.73 33.37
C ASP A 657 44.68 -13.92 34.52
N ALA A 658 45.20 -12.73 34.82
CA ALA A 658 44.60 -11.82 35.80
C ALA A 658 43.17 -11.36 35.41
N MET A 659 42.91 -11.11 34.12
CA MET A 659 41.56 -10.77 33.62
C MET A 659 40.61 -11.96 33.72
N VAL A 660 41.07 -13.18 33.42
CA VAL A 660 40.30 -14.42 33.60
C VAL A 660 39.94 -14.59 35.07
N ASP A 661 40.91 -14.45 35.98
CA ASP A 661 40.71 -14.58 37.41
C ASP A 661 39.69 -13.56 37.94
N HIS A 662 39.77 -12.30 37.53
CA HIS A 662 38.80 -11.27 37.92
C HIS A 662 37.37 -11.55 37.40
N VAL A 663 37.25 -12.08 36.18
CA VAL A 663 35.95 -12.45 35.60
C VAL A 663 35.35 -13.69 36.28
N GLU A 664 36.19 -14.65 36.65
CA GLU A 664 35.77 -15.83 37.42
C GLU A 664 35.40 -15.50 38.86
N GLU A 665 36.12 -14.59 39.49
CA GLU A 665 35.86 -14.06 40.83
C GLU A 665 34.55 -13.26 40.87
N ALA A 666 34.31 -12.38 39.89
CA ALA A 666 33.02 -11.69 39.71
C ALA A 666 31.87 -12.71 39.51
N GLY A 667 32.10 -13.76 38.71
CA GLY A 667 31.14 -14.85 38.53
C GLY A 667 30.93 -15.71 39.79
N ARG A 668 31.89 -15.78 40.71
CA ARG A 668 31.72 -16.43 42.04
C ARG A 668 30.89 -15.56 42.99
N TYR A 669 31.15 -14.25 43.05
CA TYR A 669 30.38 -13.33 43.89
C TYR A 669 28.91 -13.24 43.43
N LEU A 670 28.65 -13.21 42.12
CA LEU A 670 27.29 -13.21 41.58
C LEU A 670 26.51 -14.50 41.86
N ARG A 671 27.19 -15.66 41.85
CA ARG A 671 26.56 -16.95 42.22
C ARG A 671 26.23 -17.01 43.71
N LYS A 672 27.05 -16.41 44.59
CA LYS A 672 26.74 -16.27 46.02
C LYS A 672 25.54 -15.34 46.24
N LEU A 673 25.47 -14.21 45.53
CA LEU A 673 24.33 -13.25 45.57
C LEU A 673 23.02 -13.83 45.02
N ARG A 674 23.09 -14.76 44.06
CA ARG A 674 21.92 -15.46 43.50
C ARG A 674 21.30 -16.47 44.47
N ASN A 675 22.11 -17.05 45.36
CA ASN A 675 21.70 -18.15 46.23
C ASN A 675 21.49 -17.74 47.70
N SER A 676 21.68 -16.46 48.07
CA SER A 676 21.35 -15.95 49.40
C SER A 676 19.89 -15.51 49.46
N THR A 677 19.09 -16.09 50.36
CA THR A 677 17.78 -15.57 50.74
C THR A 677 17.96 -14.22 51.44
N VAL A 678 17.54 -13.14 50.78
CA VAL A 678 17.61 -11.78 51.35
C VAL A 678 16.47 -11.63 52.35
N ASP A 679 16.80 -11.45 53.62
CA ASP A 679 15.86 -10.98 54.64
C ASP A 679 15.60 -9.48 54.41
N THR A 680 14.40 -9.15 53.95
CA THR A 680 14.05 -7.82 53.43
C THR A 680 13.77 -6.77 54.52
N GLU A 681 13.87 -7.10 55.80
CA GLU A 681 13.55 -6.15 56.89
C GLU A 681 14.72 -5.24 57.32
N ALA A 682 15.95 -5.47 56.85
CA ALA A 682 17.14 -4.79 57.36
C ALA A 682 17.85 -3.82 56.38
N THR A 683 17.16 -3.23 55.40
CA THR A 683 17.81 -2.31 54.44
C THR A 683 17.76 -0.85 54.89
N SER A 684 18.59 -0.51 55.88
CA SER A 684 19.16 0.84 55.98
C SER A 684 20.60 0.77 56.49
N GLY A 685 21.57 1.00 55.60
CA GLY A 685 23.00 1.03 55.91
C GLY A 685 23.86 1.26 54.66
N SER A 686 25.06 1.82 54.83
CA SER A 686 26.05 1.96 53.75
C SER A 686 26.69 0.59 53.40
N ALA A 687 27.49 0.55 52.32
CA ALA A 687 28.12 -0.67 51.81
C ALA A 687 28.95 -1.47 52.85
N ASP A 688 29.42 -0.81 53.91
CA ASP A 688 30.21 -1.45 54.99
C ASP A 688 29.34 -2.11 56.08
N THR A 689 28.01 -1.95 56.03
CA THR A 689 27.08 -2.47 57.06
C THR A 689 26.39 -3.79 56.69
N PHE A 690 26.70 -4.39 55.53
CA PHE A 690 26.22 -5.72 55.18
C PHE A 690 26.96 -6.81 55.98
N VAL A 691 26.41 -7.19 57.13
CA VAL A 691 26.83 -8.42 57.82
C VAL A 691 26.21 -9.60 57.09
N TYR A 692 27.03 -10.34 56.35
CA TYR A 692 26.62 -11.58 55.72
C TYR A 692 26.24 -12.61 56.80
N GLY A 693 24.97 -13.02 56.83
CA GLY A 693 24.50 -14.07 57.71
C GLY A 693 25.33 -15.34 57.52
N THR A 694 26.08 -15.72 58.55
CA THR A 694 26.66 -17.06 58.68
C THR A 694 25.55 -18.03 59.06
N GLY A 695 24.66 -18.33 58.12
CA GLY A 695 23.63 -19.35 58.28
C GLY A 695 24.16 -20.70 57.81
N GLN A 696 24.30 -21.64 58.75
CA GLN A 696 24.71 -23.02 58.52
C GLN A 696 23.76 -23.75 57.57
N SER A 697 24.33 -24.68 56.80
CA SER A 697 23.60 -25.62 55.95
C SER A 697 22.65 -26.52 56.76
N GLU A 698 21.40 -26.57 56.35
CA GLU A 698 20.57 -27.79 56.36
C GLU A 698 19.99 -28.03 54.96
#